data_AF-A0A937R7P7-F1
#
_entry.id   AF-A0A937R7P7-F1
#
_cell.length_a   1.000
_cell.length_b   1.000
_cell.length_c   1.000
_cell.angle_alpha   90.00
_cell.angle_beta   90.00
_cell.angle_gamma   90.00
#
_symmetry.space_group_name_H-M   'P 1'
#
loop_
_entity.id
_entity.type
_entity.pdbx_description
1 polymer ?
#
loop_
_entity_poly.entity_id
_entity_poly.type
_entity_poly.pdbx_seq_one_letter_code
_entity_poly.pdbx_strand_id
1 'polypeptide(L)'
;MRKPLAMLAPFGVFVVVGLSRPTAAGERQIILKEHVNRQWVNELLSYPFEAPEGACHVESVSLRGPDGPMAAQLSDVEYWPKTRMVRMATLWLVADLAPLATNVYTVRYGPTPVKPERGPGDLSVAATGERVEMVTPRFGARLRLGGETYDPAREAAAVPGPVAALRLADGTWFGGSRLFGDTKLAGWSARLVAAGPVFGQVDYSYRYEDGNTVRLTARLHEGASGLYCEAEAAEDRTKDGVDFVLSDGLPPLMLVVQREAYGDRPQIRDAEWGAWVEIPLATYGKELVTHLSPWADWWSTWTQTTVRLRIGAQGRELHLASHDSGAWVKPAPPGTMRDWGAWQHKLIPVKRGAGREVYLRVNNAAGQRKWSIEDRGPAYAEQRRMSLAQVKAHWPPLNEVKDWVLDWPKAQRSHPHLFVSREELDAAWERRKADPAIIRTASYIAREKIRPVPSYKDAQAVEGYLASKGDREIAGKVRLTERVRQHMGALGDFDKMRHTQTVAALYDLMMGTDLITNADKRLYRSQMAFLAYILARPSTWDIERGYRSYNPNMSLSYLLARGIAACAIPNHPRAREWVAPGLRRAEMWLNEVGPEGEWHESAHYSQVSAFAMASFAAATKRAGFRDLFENEKLKRWAMWLAQIYAPRDPMPGRRNRRATPPIGRATAGVPWGLFGLMAKATSDTDPQYSRQMQWAWAGTGYTRNTANHLGGFEPVYMDPALPVATPDWNSKLFPQMGPVFRNGVGDEHENYLIVHANTGAGARPSELGCLALWFARGVPIAGSFPGGYKERHQLLVSRVVPAISWREGERWDESRFGCRTDVRMGAFSALPRQDYFATGYLLKAWEGGRYGTPAGLVSWPPVDDAAAFPVSWRRRMLYIQDDKPDGPNYLVLRDSVSGGKPTLWQMWTLSDGLGSPQQAQDLRAAVAGKERRQAVPARALRGNRFTAVGQFNVDVDYYVAAPLGTPRWTMRWGQRYVDYSVQGHDYRDLLQLRLKGDGDYLVVMFPRFREEAAPRFATLSDGAVVRVTGEFGTDYCFLPPKEQAATVQGVYFRGEAGSVQDRAGVIVLATGTAGEVRYGEWGMSAPQAASVRVENHRLVVNLPHARREGGKATLWTVGKWRLAAGQAGVTMTTAKGRCRLALAPGVVAAVLERE
;
A
#
# COMPACT_ATOMS: atom_id res chain seq x y z
N MET A 1 0.04 -51.63 3.05
CA MET A 1 -0.95 -51.73 4.14
C MET A 1 -1.20 -50.32 4.68
N ARG A 2 -2.08 -49.51 4.07
CA ARG A 2 -3.51 -49.22 4.44
C ARG A 2 -3.67 -49.02 5.96
N LYS A 3 -4.02 -47.84 6.52
CA LYS A 3 -5.12 -46.91 6.20
C LYS A 3 -4.84 -45.47 6.73
N PRO A 4 -5.45 -44.41 6.16
CA PRO A 4 -5.84 -43.22 6.91
C PRO A 4 -7.37 -43.12 7.04
N LEU A 5 -7.82 -42.65 8.21
CA LEU A 5 -9.20 -42.33 8.55
C LEU A 5 -9.63 -41.00 7.89
N ALA A 6 -10.77 -41.00 7.21
CA ALA A 6 -11.50 -39.81 6.82
C ALA A 6 -12.76 -39.71 7.70
N MET A 7 -12.93 -38.61 8.43
CA MET A 7 -14.22 -38.22 9.04
C MET A 7 -14.85 -37.13 8.17
N LEU A 8 -15.91 -37.49 7.46
CA LEU A 8 -16.92 -36.59 6.91
C LEU A 8 -18.20 -36.84 7.69
N ALA A 9 -18.73 -35.81 8.34
CA ALA A 9 -20.07 -35.81 8.91
C ALA A 9 -21.09 -35.50 7.80
N PRO A 10 -22.14 -36.30 7.58
CA PRO A 10 -23.20 -35.96 6.63
C PRO A 10 -24.32 -35.17 7.32
N PHE A 11 -24.79 -34.13 6.65
CA PHE A 11 -26.12 -33.56 6.90
C PHE A 11 -27.17 -34.61 6.54
N GLY A 12 -28.08 -34.88 7.48
CA GLY A 12 -29.11 -35.91 7.34
C GLY A 12 -30.12 -35.58 6.25
N VAL A 13 -30.21 -36.48 5.26
CA VAL A 13 -31.40 -36.67 4.43
C VAL A 13 -32.15 -37.84 5.05
N PHE A 14 -33.37 -37.62 5.54
CA PHE A 14 -34.27 -38.72 5.90
C PHE A 14 -34.76 -39.38 4.61
N VAL A 15 -34.33 -40.62 4.36
CA VAL A 15 -34.94 -41.50 3.36
C VAL A 15 -35.63 -42.63 4.11
N VAL A 16 -36.96 -42.68 4.04
CA VAL A 16 -37.75 -43.85 4.42
C VAL A 16 -37.66 -44.84 3.27
N VAL A 17 -37.08 -46.02 3.53
CA VAL A 17 -37.00 -47.12 2.54
C VAL A 17 -38.26 -47.97 2.68
N GLY A 18 -39.19 -47.80 1.73
CA GLY A 18 -40.22 -48.78 1.42
C GLY A 18 -39.83 -49.56 0.17
N LEU A 19 -39.72 -50.88 0.28
CA LEU A 19 -39.51 -51.79 -0.84
C LEU A 19 -40.77 -51.83 -1.73
N SER A 20 -40.71 -51.18 -2.90
CA SER A 20 -41.66 -51.39 -4.00
C SER A 20 -40.96 -51.21 -5.35
N ARG A 21 -41.20 -52.14 -6.27
CA ARG A 21 -40.68 -52.21 -7.67
C ARG A 21 -40.70 -50.83 -8.37
N PRO A 22 -39.65 -50.40 -9.11
CA PRO A 22 -39.65 -49.08 -9.75
C PRO A 22 -40.42 -49.14 -11.07
N THR A 23 -41.67 -48.67 -11.05
CA THR A 23 -42.46 -48.32 -12.26
C THR A 23 -43.21 -47.00 -12.04
N ALA A 24 -42.61 -46.06 -11.30
CA ALA A 24 -43.20 -44.74 -11.07
C ALA A 24 -42.29 -43.64 -11.64
N ALA A 25 -42.89 -42.69 -12.36
CA ALA A 25 -42.26 -41.45 -12.74
C ALA A 25 -41.74 -40.72 -11.50
N GLY A 26 -40.52 -40.16 -11.57
CA GLY A 26 -39.92 -39.36 -10.52
C GLY A 26 -40.14 -37.87 -10.75
N GLU A 27 -40.31 -37.13 -9.66
CA GLU A 27 -40.39 -35.66 -9.66
C GLU A 27 -39.36 -35.09 -8.67
N ARG A 28 -38.64 -34.04 -9.10
CA ARG A 28 -37.67 -33.32 -8.28
C ARG A 28 -37.88 -31.82 -8.44
N GLN A 29 -37.91 -31.10 -7.32
CA GLN A 29 -37.96 -29.63 -7.34
C GLN A 29 -36.57 -29.01 -7.18
N ILE A 30 -36.32 -27.95 -7.92
CA ILE A 30 -35.18 -27.05 -7.80
C ILE A 30 -35.73 -25.70 -7.36
N ILE A 31 -35.30 -25.21 -6.20
CA ILE A 31 -35.70 -23.91 -5.67
C ILE A 31 -34.53 -22.94 -5.86
N LEU A 32 -34.75 -21.91 -6.66
CA LEU A 32 -33.76 -20.87 -6.94
C LEU A 32 -34.22 -19.56 -6.31
N LYS A 33 -33.41 -18.99 -5.43
CA LYS A 33 -33.75 -17.78 -4.67
C LYS A 33 -32.74 -16.66 -4.91
N GLU A 34 -33.24 -15.45 -5.10
CA GLU A 34 -32.44 -14.23 -5.21
C GLU A 34 -32.30 -13.58 -3.82
N HIS A 35 -31.06 -13.28 -3.42
CA HIS A 35 -30.76 -12.88 -2.04
C HIS A 35 -30.26 -11.44 -1.90
N VAL A 36 -29.87 -10.79 -3.00
CA VAL A 36 -29.08 -9.54 -2.94
C VAL A 36 -29.73 -8.35 -3.63
N ASN A 37 -31.00 -8.49 -4.00
CA ASN A 37 -31.81 -7.49 -4.70
C ASN A 37 -31.21 -7.15 -6.08
N ARG A 38 -30.82 -8.18 -6.83
CA ARG A 38 -30.23 -8.07 -8.16
C ARG A 38 -31.12 -8.74 -9.20
N GLN A 39 -31.25 -8.11 -10.36
CA GLN A 39 -31.88 -8.71 -11.54
C GLN A 39 -30.88 -9.60 -12.26
N TRP A 40 -31.30 -10.82 -12.58
CA TRP A 40 -30.57 -11.78 -13.41
C TRP A 40 -31.38 -12.07 -14.68
N VAL A 41 -30.71 -12.12 -15.83
CA VAL A 41 -31.37 -12.27 -17.15
C VAL A 41 -30.56 -13.21 -18.03
N ASN A 42 -31.24 -14.19 -18.63
CA ASN A 42 -30.68 -15.20 -19.52
C ASN A 42 -29.49 -15.95 -18.92
N GLU A 43 -29.59 -16.36 -17.66
CA GLU A 43 -28.51 -17.08 -16.97
C GLU A 43 -28.56 -18.57 -17.31
N LEU A 44 -27.47 -19.10 -17.88
CA LEU A 44 -27.30 -20.53 -18.08
C LEU A 44 -26.92 -21.21 -16.77
N LEU A 45 -27.79 -22.07 -16.27
CA LEU A 45 -27.61 -22.77 -14.98
C LEU A 45 -27.37 -24.26 -15.19
N SER A 46 -26.54 -24.84 -14.33
CA SER A 46 -26.29 -26.28 -14.24
C SER A 46 -26.59 -26.84 -12.85
N TYR A 47 -27.21 -28.02 -12.82
CA TYR A 47 -27.48 -28.78 -11.60
C TYR A 47 -27.04 -30.24 -11.76
N PRO A 48 -26.44 -30.86 -10.72
CA PRO A 48 -26.19 -32.29 -10.74
C PRO A 48 -27.52 -33.05 -10.75
N PHE A 49 -27.64 -34.02 -11.64
CA PHE A 49 -28.81 -34.86 -11.83
C PHE A 49 -28.43 -36.33 -11.66
N GLU A 50 -29.11 -37.02 -10.76
CA GLU A 50 -28.92 -38.45 -10.51
C GLU A 50 -30.29 -39.13 -10.50
N ALA A 51 -30.34 -40.35 -11.00
CA ALA A 51 -31.55 -41.16 -10.99
C ALA A 51 -31.24 -42.62 -10.60
N PRO A 52 -32.13 -43.26 -9.80
CA PRO A 52 -32.01 -44.68 -9.47
C PRO A 52 -31.99 -45.57 -10.73
N GLU A 53 -31.44 -46.77 -10.59
CA GLU A 53 -31.44 -47.77 -11.67
C GLU A 53 -32.88 -48.04 -12.17
N GLY A 54 -33.06 -48.00 -13.49
CA GLY A 54 -34.36 -48.21 -14.13
C GLY A 54 -35.34 -47.02 -14.08
N ALA A 55 -35.03 -45.93 -13.37
CA ALA A 55 -36.02 -44.88 -13.10
C ALA A 55 -36.11 -43.75 -14.15
N CYS A 56 -35.04 -43.49 -14.91
CA CYS A 56 -34.97 -42.33 -15.80
C CYS A 56 -34.38 -42.72 -17.17
N HIS A 57 -35.21 -42.77 -18.19
CA HIS A 57 -34.74 -42.74 -19.58
C HIS A 57 -34.27 -41.32 -19.93
N VAL A 58 -33.17 -41.16 -20.67
CA VAL A 58 -32.59 -39.83 -21.00
C VAL A 58 -33.58 -38.89 -21.69
N GLU A 59 -34.47 -39.44 -22.52
CA GLU A 59 -35.52 -38.69 -23.23
C GLU A 59 -36.81 -38.51 -22.41
N SER A 60 -36.85 -38.92 -21.15
CA SER A 60 -38.02 -38.73 -20.28
C SER A 60 -38.00 -37.40 -19.52
N VAL A 61 -36.84 -36.72 -19.49
CA VAL A 61 -36.63 -35.53 -18.66
C VAL A 61 -37.37 -34.33 -19.25
N SER A 62 -38.24 -33.72 -18.44
CA SER A 62 -38.95 -32.48 -18.75
C SER A 62 -38.85 -31.51 -17.58
N LEU A 63 -38.96 -30.22 -17.87
CA LEU A 63 -38.83 -29.14 -16.89
C LEU A 63 -40.01 -28.18 -17.00
N ARG A 64 -40.62 -27.84 -15.87
CA ARG A 64 -41.61 -26.77 -15.74
C ARG A 64 -41.08 -25.72 -14.76
N GLY A 65 -40.93 -24.48 -15.21
CA GLY A 65 -40.58 -23.34 -14.36
C GLY A 65 -41.80 -22.53 -13.91
N PRO A 66 -41.59 -21.33 -13.36
CA PRO A 66 -42.66 -20.48 -12.84
C PRO A 66 -43.68 -20.07 -13.91
N ASP A 67 -43.25 -19.87 -15.15
CA ASP A 67 -44.10 -19.41 -16.27
C ASP A 67 -44.60 -20.55 -17.17
N GLY A 68 -44.38 -21.82 -16.78
CA GLY A 68 -44.84 -22.99 -17.53
C GLY A 68 -43.71 -23.92 -18.00
N PRO A 69 -43.96 -24.77 -19.00
CA PRO A 69 -42.95 -25.68 -19.57
C PRO A 69 -41.73 -24.92 -20.11
N MET A 70 -40.52 -25.46 -19.89
CA MET A 70 -39.25 -24.83 -20.27
C MET A 70 -38.34 -25.82 -21.01
N ALA A 71 -37.37 -25.29 -21.76
CA ALA A 71 -36.30 -26.11 -22.31
C ALA A 71 -35.41 -26.67 -21.19
N ALA A 72 -35.04 -27.94 -21.31
CA ALA A 72 -34.07 -28.61 -20.45
C ALA A 72 -33.18 -29.52 -21.28
N GLN A 73 -31.94 -29.68 -20.84
CA GLN A 73 -30.95 -30.48 -21.55
C GLN A 73 -30.05 -31.21 -20.55
N LEU A 74 -29.82 -32.50 -20.79
CA LEU A 74 -28.81 -33.26 -20.07
C LEU A 74 -27.48 -33.26 -20.85
N SER A 75 -26.36 -33.13 -20.14
CA SER A 75 -25.00 -33.38 -20.65
C SER A 75 -24.24 -34.34 -19.73
N ASP A 76 -23.08 -34.81 -20.19
CA ASP A 76 -22.18 -35.66 -19.39
C ASP A 76 -22.90 -36.89 -18.82
N VAL A 77 -23.78 -37.48 -19.63
CA VAL A 77 -24.69 -38.55 -19.20
C VAL A 77 -23.90 -39.84 -19.01
N GLU A 78 -23.85 -40.32 -17.77
CA GLU A 78 -23.43 -41.68 -17.44
C GLU A 78 -24.68 -42.57 -17.34
N TYR A 79 -24.67 -43.70 -18.04
CA TYR A 79 -25.75 -44.67 -18.00
C TYR A 79 -25.46 -45.79 -17.00
N TRP A 80 -26.51 -46.37 -16.43
CA TRP A 80 -26.39 -47.63 -15.71
C TRP A 80 -25.89 -48.74 -16.66
N PRO A 81 -24.98 -49.64 -16.21
CA PRO A 81 -24.35 -50.63 -17.07
C PRO A 81 -25.35 -51.41 -17.92
N LYS A 82 -25.10 -51.50 -19.23
CA LYS A 82 -25.93 -52.21 -20.22
C LYS A 82 -27.37 -51.67 -20.37
N THR A 83 -27.67 -50.46 -19.90
CA THR A 83 -28.98 -49.80 -20.08
C THR A 83 -28.84 -48.44 -20.75
N ARG A 84 -29.96 -47.83 -21.16
CA ARG A 84 -30.06 -46.39 -21.51
C ARG A 84 -30.67 -45.55 -20.38
N MET A 85 -30.61 -46.07 -19.15
CA MET A 85 -31.13 -45.38 -17.98
C MET A 85 -30.05 -44.48 -17.41
N VAL A 86 -30.37 -43.21 -17.21
CA VAL A 86 -29.45 -42.21 -16.65
C VAL A 86 -29.10 -42.62 -15.22
N ARG A 87 -27.81 -42.73 -14.94
CA ARG A 87 -27.26 -42.86 -13.59
C ARG A 87 -26.95 -41.48 -13.03
N MET A 88 -26.15 -40.72 -13.77
CA MET A 88 -25.83 -39.33 -13.47
C MET A 88 -25.71 -38.51 -14.74
N ALA A 89 -25.99 -37.21 -14.64
CA ALA A 89 -25.86 -36.24 -15.71
C ALA A 89 -25.76 -34.83 -15.12
N THR A 90 -25.46 -33.85 -15.96
CA THR A 90 -25.66 -32.44 -15.65
C THR A 90 -26.95 -31.96 -16.30
N LEU A 91 -27.89 -31.45 -15.51
CA LEU A 91 -29.11 -30.80 -15.99
C LEU A 91 -28.86 -29.31 -16.24
N TRP A 92 -29.18 -28.85 -17.44
CA TRP A 92 -29.06 -27.46 -17.86
C TRP A 92 -30.41 -26.82 -18.14
N LEU A 93 -30.53 -25.54 -17.78
CA LEU A 93 -31.66 -24.67 -18.11
C LEU A 93 -31.19 -23.22 -18.22
N VAL A 94 -31.97 -22.38 -18.91
CA VAL A 94 -31.80 -20.92 -18.88
C VAL A 94 -32.88 -20.31 -18.00
N ALA A 95 -32.49 -19.37 -17.13
CA ALA A 95 -33.40 -18.74 -16.19
C ALA A 95 -33.20 -17.22 -16.10
N ASP A 96 -34.32 -16.53 -15.96
CA ASP A 96 -34.39 -15.19 -15.39
C ASP A 96 -34.70 -15.30 -13.90
N LEU A 97 -34.18 -14.35 -13.11
CA LEU A 97 -34.48 -14.27 -11.69
C LEU A 97 -34.59 -12.81 -11.28
N ALA A 98 -35.81 -12.38 -10.98
CA ALA A 98 -36.11 -11.03 -10.54
C ALA A 98 -35.55 -10.75 -9.12
N PRO A 99 -35.28 -9.49 -8.77
CA PRO A 99 -34.78 -9.12 -7.44
C PRO A 99 -35.65 -9.70 -6.32
N LEU A 100 -35.00 -10.37 -5.36
CA LEU A 100 -35.63 -11.02 -4.20
C LEU A 100 -36.69 -12.10 -4.52
N ALA A 101 -36.77 -12.55 -5.77
CA ALA A 101 -37.72 -13.59 -6.19
C ALA A 101 -37.27 -14.99 -5.72
N THR A 102 -38.23 -15.90 -5.68
CA THR A 102 -37.99 -17.34 -5.51
C THR A 102 -38.73 -18.07 -6.63
N ASN A 103 -37.97 -18.74 -7.50
CA ASN A 103 -38.51 -19.53 -8.59
C ASN A 103 -38.40 -21.02 -8.23
N VAL A 104 -39.46 -21.77 -8.55
CA VAL A 104 -39.49 -23.23 -8.37
C VAL A 104 -39.52 -23.87 -9.75
N TYR A 105 -38.58 -24.78 -10.00
CA TYR A 105 -38.52 -25.57 -11.23
C TYR A 105 -38.77 -27.04 -10.89
N THR A 106 -39.73 -27.64 -11.59
CA THR A 106 -40.13 -29.03 -11.39
C THR A 106 -39.56 -29.88 -12.52
N VAL A 107 -38.61 -30.74 -12.19
CA VAL A 107 -38.00 -31.74 -13.08
C VAL A 107 -38.82 -33.02 -12.99
N ARG A 108 -39.34 -33.52 -14.11
CA ARG A 108 -40.04 -34.80 -14.19
C ARG A 108 -39.29 -35.76 -15.09
N TYR A 109 -39.22 -37.02 -14.70
CA TYR A 109 -38.56 -38.09 -15.45
C TYR A 109 -39.26 -39.44 -15.22
N GLY A 110 -39.01 -40.42 -16.08
CA GLY A 110 -39.62 -41.75 -15.98
C GLY A 110 -38.87 -42.82 -16.76
N PRO A 111 -39.26 -44.10 -16.62
CA PRO A 111 -38.55 -45.23 -17.23
C PRO A 111 -38.71 -45.29 -18.76
N THR A 112 -39.66 -44.57 -19.33
CA THR A 112 -39.96 -44.56 -20.76
C THR A 112 -39.67 -43.18 -21.37
N PRO A 113 -39.22 -43.11 -22.64
CA PRO A 113 -39.16 -41.85 -23.37
C PRO A 113 -40.51 -41.14 -23.34
N VAL A 114 -40.50 -39.82 -23.14
CA VAL A 114 -41.72 -38.98 -23.23
C VAL A 114 -41.37 -37.83 -24.14
N LYS A 115 -42.26 -37.45 -25.07
CA LYS A 115 -42.06 -36.22 -25.84
C LYS A 115 -42.23 -35.05 -24.86
N PRO A 116 -41.16 -34.33 -24.50
CA PRO A 116 -41.27 -33.32 -23.45
C PRO A 116 -42.12 -32.15 -23.97
N GLU A 117 -43.02 -31.65 -23.12
CA GLU A 117 -43.71 -30.39 -23.34
C GLU A 117 -42.63 -29.29 -23.35
N ARG A 118 -42.29 -28.76 -24.54
CA ARG A 118 -41.21 -27.79 -24.70
C ARG A 118 -41.77 -26.37 -24.60
N GLY A 119 -41.16 -25.56 -23.74
CA GLY A 119 -41.32 -24.10 -23.78
C GLY A 119 -40.71 -23.47 -25.04
N PRO A 120 -40.97 -22.18 -25.29
CA PRO A 120 -40.55 -21.46 -26.50
C PRO A 120 -39.05 -21.11 -26.48
N GLY A 121 -38.17 -22.11 -26.53
CA GLY A 121 -36.73 -21.87 -26.65
C GLY A 121 -36.36 -21.25 -27.99
N ASP A 122 -35.39 -20.34 -27.99
CA ASP A 122 -34.99 -19.54 -29.16
C ASP A 122 -33.73 -20.03 -29.88
N LEU A 123 -33.10 -21.10 -29.37
CA LEU A 123 -31.91 -21.69 -29.95
C LEU A 123 -32.25 -22.66 -31.09
N SER A 124 -31.72 -22.37 -32.27
CA SER A 124 -31.71 -23.28 -33.41
C SER A 124 -30.32 -23.88 -33.61
N VAL A 125 -30.22 -25.21 -33.71
CA VAL A 125 -28.98 -25.94 -34.04
C VAL A 125 -29.23 -26.77 -35.29
N ALA A 126 -28.64 -26.36 -36.41
CA ALA A 126 -28.76 -27.03 -37.70
C ALA A 126 -27.38 -27.51 -38.18
N ALA A 127 -27.19 -28.83 -38.25
CA ALA A 127 -25.92 -29.44 -38.65
C ALA A 127 -26.00 -30.09 -40.04
N THR A 128 -24.92 -29.97 -40.80
CA THR A 128 -24.60 -30.80 -41.97
C THR A 128 -23.38 -31.66 -41.65
N GLY A 129 -22.93 -32.51 -42.57
CA GLY A 129 -21.70 -33.30 -42.39
C GLY A 129 -20.43 -32.46 -42.17
N GLU A 130 -20.41 -31.20 -42.64
CA GLU A 130 -19.20 -30.36 -42.67
C GLU A 130 -19.30 -29.10 -41.79
N ARG A 131 -20.50 -28.71 -41.34
CA ARG A 131 -20.70 -27.50 -40.55
C ARG A 131 -21.94 -27.59 -39.68
N VAL A 132 -21.98 -26.77 -38.63
CA VAL A 132 -23.18 -26.53 -37.81
C VAL A 132 -23.44 -25.03 -37.69
N GLU A 133 -24.71 -24.66 -37.82
CA GLU A 133 -25.20 -23.31 -37.53
C GLU A 133 -25.94 -23.34 -36.20
N MET A 134 -25.49 -22.52 -35.26
CA MET A 134 -26.14 -22.29 -33.97
C MET A 134 -26.61 -20.85 -33.94
N VAL A 135 -27.90 -20.60 -33.77
CA VAL A 135 -28.48 -19.25 -33.89
C VAL A 135 -29.54 -19.01 -32.82
N THR A 136 -29.49 -17.83 -32.21
CA THR A 136 -30.56 -17.19 -31.42
C THR A 136 -30.99 -15.89 -32.12
N PRO A 137 -32.06 -15.22 -31.68
CA PRO A 137 -32.41 -13.88 -32.13
C PRO A 137 -31.34 -12.83 -31.82
N ARG A 138 -30.44 -13.07 -30.87
CA ARG A 138 -29.43 -12.11 -30.40
C ARG A 138 -28.03 -12.36 -30.94
N PHE A 139 -27.72 -13.58 -31.37
CA PHE A 139 -26.40 -13.93 -31.91
C PHE A 139 -26.44 -15.23 -32.71
N GLY A 140 -25.42 -15.48 -33.52
CA GLY A 140 -25.24 -16.79 -34.15
C GLY A 140 -23.80 -17.10 -34.50
N ALA A 141 -23.52 -18.37 -34.76
CA ALA A 141 -22.23 -18.86 -35.18
C ALA A 141 -22.39 -19.98 -36.20
N ARG A 142 -21.57 -19.94 -37.25
CA ARG A 142 -21.36 -21.03 -38.19
C ARG A 142 -20.01 -21.65 -37.90
N LEU A 143 -20.04 -22.90 -37.45
CA LEU A 143 -18.91 -23.65 -36.92
C LEU A 143 -18.59 -24.84 -37.84
N ARG A 144 -17.30 -25.13 -38.05
CA ARG A 144 -16.87 -26.26 -38.89
C ARG A 144 -16.97 -27.58 -38.13
N LEU A 145 -17.35 -28.65 -38.83
CA LEU A 145 -17.37 -30.05 -38.37
C LEU A 145 -16.47 -30.91 -39.28
N GLY A 146 -16.16 -32.13 -38.82
CA GLY A 146 -15.35 -33.09 -39.57
C GLY A 146 -13.90 -33.12 -39.07
N GLY A 147 -12.97 -33.60 -39.89
CA GLY A 147 -11.56 -33.66 -39.52
C GLY A 147 -10.71 -34.28 -40.62
N GLU A 148 -9.42 -33.98 -40.57
CA GLU A 148 -8.44 -34.47 -41.54
C GLU A 148 -7.13 -34.78 -40.78
N THR A 149 -6.46 -35.86 -41.17
CA THR A 149 -5.11 -36.20 -40.72
C THR A 149 -4.15 -35.94 -41.87
N TYR A 150 -3.00 -35.35 -41.56
CA TYR A 150 -2.01 -34.91 -42.52
C TYR A 150 -0.72 -35.72 -42.40
N ASP A 151 -0.34 -36.40 -43.48
CA ASP A 151 0.97 -37.00 -43.66
C ASP A 151 1.49 -36.66 -45.08
N PRO A 152 2.47 -35.74 -45.22
CA PRO A 152 3.16 -35.01 -44.15
C PRO A 152 2.30 -33.92 -43.50
N ALA A 153 2.71 -33.44 -42.31
CA ALA A 153 2.07 -32.32 -41.61
C ALA A 153 1.99 -31.04 -42.47
N ARG A 154 0.92 -30.25 -42.30
CA ARG A 154 0.64 -29.04 -43.10
C ARG A 154 0.90 -27.76 -42.32
N GLU A 155 1.30 -26.71 -43.04
CA GLU A 155 1.42 -25.35 -42.51
C GLU A 155 0.10 -24.88 -41.86
N ALA A 156 0.20 -24.12 -40.77
CA ALA A 156 -0.97 -23.64 -40.01
C ALA A 156 -2.00 -22.94 -40.90
N ALA A 157 -1.57 -22.08 -41.83
CA ALA A 157 -2.45 -21.35 -42.73
C ALA A 157 -3.25 -22.24 -43.71
N ALA A 158 -2.81 -23.49 -43.93
CA ALA A 158 -3.50 -24.46 -44.79
C ALA A 158 -4.52 -25.32 -44.02
N VAL A 159 -4.65 -25.17 -42.70
CA VAL A 159 -5.58 -25.90 -41.86
C VAL A 159 -6.75 -25.00 -41.45
N PRO A 160 -8.00 -25.47 -41.54
CA PRO A 160 -9.17 -24.63 -41.30
C PRO A 160 -9.32 -24.24 -39.82
N GLY A 161 -9.68 -22.96 -39.59
CA GLY A 161 -10.10 -22.45 -38.28
C GLY A 161 -11.50 -22.90 -37.86
N PRO A 162 -11.82 -22.87 -36.55
CA PRO A 162 -13.06 -23.42 -36.01
C PRO A 162 -14.32 -22.70 -36.47
N VAL A 163 -14.27 -21.37 -36.58
CA VAL A 163 -15.40 -20.50 -36.95
C VAL A 163 -15.33 -20.15 -38.43
N ALA A 164 -16.42 -20.39 -39.14
CA ALA A 164 -16.60 -19.95 -40.52
C ALA A 164 -17.19 -18.54 -40.62
N ALA A 165 -18.16 -18.20 -39.76
CA ALA A 165 -18.74 -16.86 -39.65
C ALA A 165 -19.49 -16.70 -38.31
N LEU A 166 -19.68 -15.46 -37.86
CA LEU A 166 -20.49 -15.05 -36.72
C LEU A 166 -21.68 -14.22 -37.20
N ARG A 167 -22.76 -14.15 -36.43
CA ARG A 167 -23.97 -13.41 -36.78
C ARG A 167 -24.38 -12.46 -35.65
N LEU A 168 -24.58 -11.20 -36.01
CA LEU A 168 -25.11 -10.14 -35.17
C LEU A 168 -26.63 -10.27 -34.99
N ALA A 169 -27.21 -9.63 -33.96
CA ALA A 169 -28.65 -9.64 -33.69
C ALA A 169 -29.54 -9.11 -34.84
N ASP A 170 -29.04 -8.18 -35.65
CA ASP A 170 -29.73 -7.66 -36.86
C ASP A 170 -29.65 -8.62 -38.06
N GLY A 171 -28.97 -9.76 -37.89
CA GLY A 171 -28.80 -10.78 -38.89
C GLY A 171 -27.55 -10.66 -39.76
N THR A 172 -26.72 -9.64 -39.55
CA THR A 172 -25.47 -9.44 -40.30
C THR A 172 -24.47 -10.56 -39.98
N TRP A 173 -24.02 -11.29 -41.00
CA TRP A 173 -22.95 -12.27 -40.89
C TRP A 173 -21.59 -11.61 -41.11
N PHE A 174 -20.62 -11.95 -40.27
CA PHE A 174 -19.31 -11.32 -40.25
C PHE A 174 -18.21 -12.28 -39.78
N GLY A 175 -16.96 -11.88 -40.00
CA GLY A 175 -15.78 -12.53 -39.43
C GLY A 175 -15.50 -13.93 -39.95
N GLY A 176 -14.79 -14.70 -39.14
CA GLY A 176 -14.30 -16.04 -39.46
C GLY A 176 -13.09 -16.37 -38.60
N SER A 177 -12.38 -17.46 -38.90
CA SER A 177 -11.16 -17.80 -38.19
C SER A 177 -10.13 -18.49 -39.08
N ARG A 178 -8.86 -18.33 -38.72
CA ARG A 178 -7.70 -18.93 -39.41
C ARG A 178 -6.64 -19.35 -38.41
N LEU A 179 -5.95 -20.44 -38.69
CA LEU A 179 -4.81 -20.89 -37.89
C LEU A 179 -3.58 -20.03 -38.26
N PHE A 180 -2.73 -19.77 -37.26
CA PHE A 180 -1.42 -19.14 -37.43
C PHE A 180 -0.39 -19.92 -36.63
N GLY A 181 0.88 -19.81 -37.00
CA GLY A 181 1.95 -20.51 -36.29
C GLY A 181 3.11 -20.87 -37.19
N ASP A 182 4.24 -21.15 -36.55
CA ASP A 182 5.44 -21.69 -37.18
C ASP A 182 5.42 -23.23 -37.18
N THR A 183 4.60 -23.84 -36.31
CA THR A 183 4.52 -25.29 -36.12
C THR A 183 3.47 -25.89 -37.05
N LYS A 184 3.83 -26.92 -37.82
CA LYS A 184 2.88 -27.62 -38.70
C LYS A 184 1.90 -28.48 -37.89
N LEU A 185 0.75 -28.76 -38.49
CA LEU A 185 -0.28 -29.60 -37.90
C LEU A 185 -0.32 -30.97 -38.59
N ALA A 186 -0.31 -32.03 -37.77
CA ALA A 186 -0.51 -33.41 -38.19
C ALA A 186 -2.01 -33.76 -38.34
N GLY A 187 -2.91 -32.92 -37.87
CA GLY A 187 -4.34 -33.08 -38.14
C GLY A 187 -5.24 -32.23 -37.25
N TRP A 188 -6.53 -32.22 -37.58
CA TRP A 188 -7.56 -31.60 -36.77
C TRP A 188 -8.85 -32.42 -36.79
N SER A 189 -9.69 -32.26 -35.78
CA SER A 189 -11.04 -32.81 -35.76
C SER A 189 -12.00 -31.90 -34.99
N ALA A 190 -13.27 -31.88 -35.39
CA ALA A 190 -14.35 -31.13 -34.80
C ALA A 190 -15.62 -31.99 -34.71
N ARG A 191 -16.20 -32.06 -33.51
CA ARG A 191 -17.40 -32.87 -33.24
C ARG A 191 -18.48 -32.03 -32.59
N LEU A 192 -19.70 -32.12 -33.12
CA LEU A 192 -20.90 -31.66 -32.43
C LEU A 192 -21.16 -32.59 -31.25
N VAL A 193 -20.86 -32.13 -30.03
CA VAL A 193 -20.98 -32.93 -28.79
C VAL A 193 -22.30 -32.67 -28.07
N ALA A 194 -22.96 -31.55 -28.37
CA ALA A 194 -24.31 -31.25 -27.89
C ALA A 194 -25.12 -30.51 -28.95
N ALA A 195 -26.37 -30.94 -29.16
CA ALA A 195 -27.34 -30.33 -30.06
C ALA A 195 -28.73 -30.32 -29.42
N GLY A 196 -28.80 -29.81 -28.18
CA GLY A 196 -30.04 -29.78 -27.42
C GLY A 196 -30.72 -28.41 -27.44
N PRO A 197 -31.91 -28.32 -26.83
CA PRO A 197 -32.73 -27.10 -26.87
C PRO A 197 -32.19 -25.96 -26.00
N VAL A 198 -31.27 -26.25 -25.07
CA VAL A 198 -30.70 -25.24 -24.15
C VAL A 198 -29.36 -24.73 -24.68
N PHE A 199 -28.51 -25.61 -25.21
CA PHE A 199 -27.25 -25.23 -25.83
C PHE A 199 -26.77 -26.20 -26.91
N GLY A 200 -26.09 -25.63 -27.90
CA GLY A 200 -25.25 -26.35 -28.87
C GLY A 200 -23.78 -26.23 -28.49
N GLN A 201 -23.00 -27.29 -28.70
CA GLN A 201 -21.56 -27.30 -28.42
C GLN A 201 -20.76 -28.10 -29.44
N VAL A 202 -19.66 -27.52 -29.93
CA VAL A 202 -18.65 -28.18 -30.77
C VAL A 202 -17.32 -28.24 -30.04
N ASP A 203 -16.71 -29.41 -30.04
CA ASP A 203 -15.36 -29.64 -29.52
C ASP A 203 -14.39 -29.83 -30.70
N TYR A 204 -13.29 -29.09 -30.67
CA TYR A 204 -12.20 -29.11 -31.63
C TYR A 204 -10.94 -29.70 -30.98
N SER A 205 -10.16 -30.44 -31.77
CA SER A 205 -8.82 -30.91 -31.42
C SER A 205 -7.88 -30.62 -32.57
N TYR A 206 -6.82 -29.86 -32.32
CA TYR A 206 -5.72 -29.60 -33.26
C TYR A 206 -4.48 -30.32 -32.76
N ARG A 207 -3.88 -31.17 -33.59
CA ARG A 207 -2.66 -31.94 -33.29
C ARG A 207 -1.49 -31.37 -34.08
N TYR A 208 -0.47 -30.89 -33.37
CA TYR A 208 0.76 -30.35 -33.95
C TYR A 208 1.79 -31.46 -34.18
N GLU A 209 2.70 -31.24 -35.13
CA GLU A 209 3.74 -32.22 -35.48
C GLU A 209 4.73 -32.51 -34.34
N ASP A 210 4.88 -31.56 -33.41
CA ASP A 210 5.72 -31.66 -32.22
C ASP A 210 5.05 -32.42 -31.06
N GLY A 211 3.84 -32.94 -31.27
CA GLY A 211 3.06 -33.66 -30.27
C GLY A 211 2.14 -32.78 -29.41
N ASN A 212 2.20 -31.45 -29.52
CA ASN A 212 1.29 -30.58 -28.78
C ASN A 212 -0.15 -30.76 -29.29
N THR A 213 -1.12 -30.80 -28.37
CA THR A 213 -2.54 -30.90 -28.69
C THR A 213 -3.30 -29.74 -28.07
N VAL A 214 -4.08 -29.05 -28.89
CA VAL A 214 -4.93 -27.94 -28.47
C VAL A 214 -6.38 -28.34 -28.60
N ARG A 215 -7.13 -28.21 -27.51
CA ARG A 215 -8.58 -28.38 -27.50
C ARG A 215 -9.25 -27.04 -27.49
N LEU A 216 -10.30 -26.89 -28.30
CA LEU A 216 -11.14 -25.69 -28.29
C LEU A 216 -12.60 -26.11 -28.22
N THR A 217 -13.37 -25.52 -27.32
CA THR A 217 -14.82 -25.73 -27.22
C THR A 217 -15.52 -24.44 -27.61
N ALA A 218 -16.56 -24.54 -28.43
CA ALA A 218 -17.42 -23.42 -28.81
C ALA A 218 -18.88 -23.75 -28.45
N ARG A 219 -19.51 -22.91 -27.62
CA ARG A 219 -20.87 -23.11 -27.11
C ARG A 219 -21.74 -21.87 -27.34
N LEU A 220 -22.95 -22.09 -27.83
CA LEU A 220 -24.03 -21.10 -27.86
C LEU A 220 -25.24 -21.67 -27.13
N HIS A 221 -25.81 -20.90 -26.20
CA HIS A 221 -27.00 -21.29 -25.46
C HIS A 221 -28.20 -20.39 -25.81
N GLU A 222 -29.40 -20.87 -25.47
CA GLU A 222 -30.65 -20.13 -25.57
C GLU A 222 -30.54 -18.75 -24.91
N GLY A 223 -31.05 -17.72 -25.59
CA GLY A 223 -31.01 -16.33 -25.12
C GLY A 223 -29.62 -15.68 -25.07
N ALA A 224 -28.54 -16.40 -25.42
CA ALA A 224 -27.18 -15.86 -25.45
C ALA A 224 -27.02 -14.79 -26.54
N SER A 225 -26.27 -13.74 -26.23
CA SER A 225 -25.89 -12.70 -27.20
C SER A 225 -24.42 -12.83 -27.63
N GLY A 226 -23.83 -14.03 -27.53
CA GLY A 226 -22.44 -14.27 -27.90
C GLY A 226 -22.03 -15.72 -27.86
N LEU A 227 -20.93 -16.03 -28.53
CA LEU A 227 -20.31 -17.34 -28.55
C LEU A 227 -19.33 -17.48 -27.39
N TYR A 228 -19.53 -18.47 -26.52
CA TYR A 228 -18.61 -18.80 -25.44
C TYR A 228 -17.57 -19.80 -25.94
N CYS A 229 -16.31 -19.53 -25.66
CA CYS A 229 -15.17 -20.32 -26.09
C CYS A 229 -14.27 -20.70 -24.92
N GLU A 230 -13.75 -21.92 -24.98
CA GLU A 230 -12.73 -22.41 -24.07
C GLU A 230 -11.59 -23.01 -24.88
N ALA A 231 -10.35 -22.66 -24.55
CA ALA A 231 -9.16 -23.24 -25.16
C ALA A 231 -8.28 -23.87 -24.06
N GLU A 232 -7.77 -25.07 -24.32
CA GLU A 232 -6.82 -25.78 -23.47
C GLU A 232 -5.63 -26.22 -24.31
N ALA A 233 -4.42 -25.87 -23.88
CA ALA A 233 -3.16 -26.32 -24.48
C ALA A 233 -2.31 -27.02 -23.42
N ALA A 234 -1.68 -28.14 -23.77
CA ALA A 234 -0.82 -28.88 -22.84
C ALA A 234 0.50 -28.13 -22.58
N GLU A 235 1.13 -27.62 -23.63
CA GLU A 235 2.42 -26.92 -23.58
C GLU A 235 2.34 -25.49 -24.12
N ASP A 236 3.26 -24.63 -23.68
CA ASP A 236 3.36 -23.26 -24.15
C ASP A 236 3.88 -23.22 -25.59
N ARG A 237 3.03 -22.75 -26.50
CA ARG A 237 3.33 -22.47 -27.91
C ARG A 237 2.68 -21.14 -28.31
N THR A 238 3.10 -20.05 -27.67
CA THR A 238 2.47 -18.72 -27.83
C THR A 238 2.61 -18.10 -29.23
N LYS A 239 3.44 -18.71 -30.10
CA LYS A 239 3.58 -18.34 -31.52
C LYS A 239 2.58 -19.04 -32.43
N ASP A 240 1.90 -20.08 -31.96
CA ASP A 240 0.88 -20.82 -32.70
C ASP A 240 -0.50 -20.52 -32.12
N GLY A 241 -1.56 -20.73 -32.91
CA GLY A 241 -2.94 -20.64 -32.43
C GLY A 241 -3.95 -20.26 -33.50
N VAL A 242 -5.04 -19.63 -33.08
CA VAL A 242 -6.17 -19.25 -33.94
C VAL A 242 -6.41 -17.74 -33.89
N ASP A 243 -6.49 -17.11 -35.06
CA ASP A 243 -7.00 -15.74 -35.22
C ASP A 243 -8.51 -15.80 -35.49
N PHE A 244 -9.31 -15.13 -34.65
CA PHE A 244 -10.74 -14.87 -34.89
C PHE A 244 -10.89 -13.49 -35.52
N VAL A 245 -11.26 -13.44 -36.80
CA VAL A 245 -11.43 -12.19 -37.55
C VAL A 245 -12.75 -11.53 -37.13
N LEU A 246 -12.67 -10.26 -36.72
CA LEU A 246 -13.78 -9.51 -36.13
C LEU A 246 -14.34 -8.43 -37.05
N SER A 247 -13.55 -7.90 -37.98
CA SER A 247 -13.95 -6.75 -38.80
C SER A 247 -14.52 -7.11 -40.17
N ASP A 248 -14.27 -8.32 -40.67
CA ASP A 248 -14.70 -8.70 -42.02
C ASP A 248 -16.22 -8.76 -42.09
N GLY A 249 -16.84 -8.12 -43.08
CA GLY A 249 -18.30 -7.96 -43.16
C GLY A 249 -18.91 -6.93 -42.21
N LEU A 250 -18.11 -6.17 -41.42
CA LEU A 250 -18.60 -5.10 -40.55
C LEU A 250 -18.12 -3.70 -40.98
N PRO A 251 -18.87 -2.63 -40.61
CA PRO A 251 -18.35 -1.27 -40.63
C PRO A 251 -17.06 -1.11 -39.81
N PRO A 252 -16.26 -0.05 -40.06
CA PRO A 252 -15.03 0.21 -39.33
C PRO A 252 -15.23 0.19 -37.81
N LEU A 253 -14.36 -0.53 -37.11
CA LEU A 253 -14.39 -0.67 -35.66
C LEU A 253 -13.67 0.48 -34.96
N MET A 254 -14.13 0.82 -33.76
CA MET A 254 -13.48 1.76 -32.86
C MET A 254 -13.24 1.10 -31.51
N LEU A 255 -12.01 1.16 -31.00
CA LEU A 255 -11.73 0.72 -29.64
C LEU A 255 -12.32 1.74 -28.66
N VAL A 256 -13.19 1.28 -27.77
CA VAL A 256 -13.70 2.07 -26.65
C VAL A 256 -12.92 1.68 -25.40
N VAL A 257 -12.08 2.58 -24.90
CA VAL A 257 -11.18 2.31 -23.79
C VAL A 257 -11.26 3.42 -22.74
N GLN A 258 -11.16 3.04 -21.48
CA GLN A 258 -11.25 3.98 -20.37
C GLN A 258 -9.87 4.58 -20.05
N ARG A 259 -9.82 5.86 -19.66
CA ARG A 259 -8.63 6.47 -19.07
C ARG A 259 -8.35 5.85 -17.70
N GLU A 260 -7.29 5.05 -17.63
CA GLU A 260 -6.79 4.44 -16.39
C GLU A 260 -5.69 5.28 -15.73
N ALA A 261 -4.90 4.73 -14.79
CA ALA A 261 -3.89 5.52 -14.07
C ALA A 261 -2.76 6.06 -14.98
N TYR A 262 -2.19 5.25 -15.89
CA TYR A 262 -1.01 5.69 -16.66
C TYR A 262 -1.34 6.51 -17.90
N GLY A 263 -2.38 6.17 -18.66
CA GLY A 263 -2.71 6.90 -19.90
C GLY A 263 -1.56 6.83 -20.87
N ASP A 264 -1.01 5.63 -20.93
CA ASP A 264 0.10 5.16 -21.73
C ASP A 264 -0.22 5.11 -23.24
N ARG A 265 -1.34 5.71 -23.66
CA ARG A 265 -1.73 5.93 -25.05
C ARG A 265 -1.68 7.42 -25.39
N PRO A 266 -1.03 7.82 -26.49
CA PRO A 266 -1.06 9.20 -26.97
C PRO A 266 -2.48 9.76 -27.13
N GLN A 267 -3.42 8.93 -27.59
CA GLN A 267 -4.83 9.30 -27.83
C GLN A 267 -5.61 9.62 -26.54
N ILE A 268 -5.07 9.26 -25.38
CA ILE A 268 -5.77 9.29 -24.09
C ILE A 268 -5.07 10.25 -23.10
N ARG A 269 -3.91 10.78 -23.47
CA ARG A 269 -3.06 11.56 -22.56
C ARG A 269 -3.78 12.75 -21.94
N ASP A 270 -4.62 13.41 -22.74
CA ASP A 270 -5.33 14.64 -22.35
C ASP A 270 -6.75 14.36 -21.82
N ALA A 271 -7.19 13.10 -21.78
CA ALA A 271 -8.49 12.72 -21.23
C ALA A 271 -8.47 12.69 -19.69
N GLU A 272 -9.58 13.10 -19.08
CA GLU A 272 -9.78 13.02 -17.63
C GLU A 272 -9.80 11.57 -17.13
N TRP A 273 -9.33 11.34 -15.91
CA TRP A 273 -9.34 10.01 -15.31
C TRP A 273 -10.76 9.42 -15.25
N GLY A 274 -10.92 8.19 -15.75
CA GLY A 274 -12.20 7.49 -15.81
C GLY A 274 -13.07 7.82 -17.03
N ALA A 275 -12.67 8.76 -17.89
CA ALA A 275 -13.37 9.05 -19.14
C ALA A 275 -13.22 7.92 -20.16
N TRP A 276 -14.27 7.67 -20.95
CA TRP A 276 -14.22 6.77 -22.10
C TRP A 276 -13.65 7.52 -23.31
N VAL A 277 -12.71 6.91 -24.01
CA VAL A 277 -12.09 7.44 -25.23
C VAL A 277 -12.30 6.44 -26.35
N GLU A 278 -12.69 6.95 -27.52
CA GLU A 278 -12.92 6.16 -28.73
C GLU A 278 -11.76 6.34 -29.69
N ILE A 279 -11.15 5.22 -30.11
CA ILE A 279 -9.98 5.21 -30.98
C ILE A 279 -10.35 4.53 -32.30
N PRO A 280 -10.40 5.28 -33.42
CA PRO A 280 -10.69 4.71 -34.73
C PRO A 280 -9.63 3.71 -35.19
N LEU A 281 -10.01 2.45 -35.38
CA LEU A 281 -9.07 1.41 -35.81
C LEU A 281 -8.75 1.47 -37.32
N ALA A 282 -9.59 2.15 -38.10
CA ALA A 282 -9.33 2.36 -39.53
C ALA A 282 -8.01 3.12 -39.78
N THR A 283 -7.73 4.15 -38.97
CA THR A 283 -6.55 5.03 -39.06
C THR A 283 -5.47 4.68 -38.04
N TYR A 284 -5.67 3.63 -37.24
CA TYR A 284 -4.76 3.26 -36.17
C TYR A 284 -3.46 2.65 -36.72
N GLY A 285 -2.32 3.29 -36.42
CA GLY A 285 -1.03 2.96 -37.03
C GLY A 285 -0.24 1.81 -36.41
N LYS A 286 -0.71 1.17 -35.33
CA LYS A 286 0.00 0.06 -34.65
C LYS A 286 -0.71 -1.27 -34.89
N GLU A 287 0.06 -2.35 -34.96
CA GLU A 287 -0.48 -3.73 -35.06
C GLU A 287 -1.26 -4.11 -33.79
N LEU A 288 -0.66 -3.92 -32.61
CA LEU A 288 -1.33 -4.20 -31.34
C LEU A 288 -2.39 -3.13 -31.06
N VAL A 289 -3.65 -3.55 -30.97
CA VAL A 289 -4.75 -2.71 -30.52
C VAL A 289 -4.80 -2.71 -28.99
N THR A 290 -4.92 -3.89 -28.38
CA THR A 290 -4.97 -4.10 -26.92
C THR A 290 -4.90 -5.60 -26.58
N HIS A 291 -4.97 -5.98 -25.30
CA HIS A 291 -5.07 -7.38 -24.87
C HIS A 291 -6.33 -7.67 -24.05
N LEU A 292 -6.96 -8.81 -24.32
CA LEU A 292 -7.89 -9.43 -23.40
C LEU A 292 -7.08 -10.12 -22.27
N SER A 293 -7.37 -9.75 -21.01
CA SER A 293 -6.68 -10.22 -19.82
C SER A 293 -7.59 -11.05 -18.90
N PRO A 294 -7.03 -11.94 -18.06
CA PRO A 294 -7.81 -12.65 -17.03
C PRO A 294 -8.18 -11.77 -15.85
N TRP A 295 -7.49 -10.65 -15.68
CA TRP A 295 -7.59 -9.82 -14.49
C TRP A 295 -7.62 -8.34 -14.87
N ALA A 296 -8.52 -7.62 -14.23
CA ALA A 296 -8.75 -6.22 -14.49
C ALA A 296 -7.85 -5.39 -13.58
N ASP A 297 -6.67 -5.08 -14.10
CA ASP A 297 -5.84 -4.02 -13.56
C ASP A 297 -6.50 -2.64 -13.81
N TRP A 298 -5.89 -1.58 -13.27
CA TRP A 298 -6.43 -0.22 -13.35
C TRP A 298 -5.38 0.81 -13.74
N TRP A 299 -4.27 0.35 -14.32
CA TRP A 299 -3.14 1.20 -14.63
C TRP A 299 -2.78 1.20 -16.11
N SER A 300 -3.00 0.09 -16.83
CA SER A 300 -2.60 -0.09 -18.22
C SER A 300 -3.80 -0.06 -19.14
N THR A 301 -3.84 0.93 -20.04
CA THR A 301 -4.89 0.98 -21.08
C THR A 301 -4.69 -0.06 -22.19
N TRP A 302 -3.71 -0.98 -22.06
CA TRP A 302 -3.39 -2.05 -23.00
C TRP A 302 -3.89 -3.43 -22.59
N THR A 303 -4.53 -3.52 -21.43
CA THR A 303 -5.08 -4.76 -20.86
C THR A 303 -6.51 -4.50 -20.44
N GLN A 304 -7.45 -5.33 -20.89
CA GLN A 304 -8.83 -5.27 -20.45
C GLN A 304 -9.35 -6.68 -20.27
N THR A 305 -10.16 -6.87 -19.23
CA THR A 305 -10.95 -8.09 -19.10
C THR A 305 -12.16 -8.10 -20.05
N THR A 306 -12.61 -6.93 -20.49
CA THR A 306 -13.60 -6.78 -21.56
C THR A 306 -13.13 -5.74 -22.57
N VAL A 307 -12.80 -6.18 -23.78
CA VAL A 307 -12.46 -5.28 -24.90
C VAL A 307 -13.76 -4.88 -25.59
N ARG A 308 -13.97 -3.57 -25.75
CA ARG A 308 -15.16 -3.00 -26.39
C ARG A 308 -14.79 -2.43 -27.76
N LEU A 309 -15.45 -2.91 -28.79
CA LEU A 309 -15.25 -2.47 -30.17
C LEU A 309 -16.58 -1.94 -30.70
N ARG A 310 -16.73 -0.62 -30.79
CA ARG A 310 -17.93 0.00 -31.39
C ARG A 310 -17.96 -0.25 -32.89
N ILE A 311 -19.12 -0.65 -33.40
CA ILE A 311 -19.36 -0.96 -34.81
C ILE A 311 -19.95 0.27 -35.50
N GLY A 312 -19.16 0.96 -36.33
CA GLY A 312 -19.61 2.18 -37.01
C GLY A 312 -20.22 3.22 -36.04
N ALA A 313 -21.25 3.94 -36.48
CA ALA A 313 -21.97 4.91 -35.64
C ALA A 313 -23.23 4.34 -34.95
N GLN A 314 -23.55 3.06 -35.16
CA GLN A 314 -24.89 2.49 -34.92
C GLN A 314 -25.20 2.08 -33.46
N GLY A 315 -24.52 2.64 -32.46
CA GLY A 315 -24.82 2.36 -31.06
C GLY A 315 -24.71 0.88 -30.63
N ARG A 316 -23.95 0.05 -31.37
CA ARG A 316 -23.68 -1.37 -31.09
C ARG A 316 -22.19 -1.62 -30.90
N GLU A 317 -21.86 -2.62 -30.09
CA GLU A 317 -20.48 -2.96 -29.75
C GLU A 317 -20.27 -4.47 -29.79
N LEU A 318 -19.12 -4.89 -30.34
CA LEU A 318 -18.56 -6.21 -30.06
C LEU A 318 -17.82 -6.16 -28.73
N HIS A 319 -18.17 -7.07 -27.82
CA HIS A 319 -17.50 -7.26 -26.55
C HIS A 319 -16.72 -8.56 -26.60
N LEU A 320 -15.41 -8.48 -26.33
CA LEU A 320 -14.55 -9.63 -26.13
C LEU A 320 -14.31 -9.74 -24.63
N ALA A 321 -14.87 -10.75 -23.96
CA ALA A 321 -14.84 -10.84 -22.50
C ALA A 321 -14.08 -12.08 -22.05
N SER A 322 -13.23 -11.94 -21.02
CA SER A 322 -12.63 -13.07 -20.33
C SER A 322 -13.60 -13.62 -19.28
N HIS A 323 -13.59 -14.94 -19.12
CA HIS A 323 -14.38 -15.66 -18.13
C HIS A 323 -13.49 -16.52 -17.26
N ASP A 324 -13.96 -16.80 -16.04
CA ASP A 324 -13.31 -17.69 -15.08
C ASP A 324 -11.80 -17.47 -14.99
N SER A 325 -11.41 -16.31 -14.48
CA SER A 325 -10.00 -15.94 -14.29
C SER A 325 -9.23 -16.97 -13.45
N GLY A 326 -9.93 -17.77 -12.63
CA GLY A 326 -9.33 -18.83 -11.84
C GLY A 326 -8.77 -19.99 -12.67
N ALA A 327 -9.32 -20.24 -13.87
CA ALA A 327 -8.86 -21.25 -14.80
C ALA A 327 -7.58 -20.84 -15.57
N TRP A 328 -7.39 -19.54 -15.82
CA TRP A 328 -6.32 -19.04 -16.69
C TRP A 328 -4.93 -19.36 -16.15
N VAL A 329 -4.72 -19.15 -14.86
CA VAL A 329 -3.46 -19.41 -14.17
C VAL A 329 -3.71 -20.52 -13.16
N LYS A 330 -2.70 -21.26 -12.71
CA LYS A 330 -2.81 -22.12 -11.52
C LYS A 330 -2.20 -21.37 -10.34
N PRO A 331 -2.84 -21.33 -9.15
CA PRO A 331 -2.28 -20.60 -8.02
C PRO A 331 -1.00 -21.27 -7.55
N ALA A 332 -0.01 -20.47 -7.14
CA ALA A 332 1.14 -20.93 -6.37
C ALA A 332 0.73 -21.37 -4.95
N PRO A 333 1.64 -21.99 -4.17
CA PRO A 333 1.35 -22.31 -2.78
C PRO A 333 0.84 -21.10 -1.97
N PRO A 334 -0.06 -21.31 -0.98
CA PRO A 334 -0.69 -20.23 -0.26
C PRO A 334 0.27 -19.17 0.28
N GLY A 335 -0.02 -17.89 0.03
CA GLY A 335 0.82 -16.75 0.46
C GLY A 335 1.97 -16.39 -0.48
N THR A 336 2.21 -17.17 -1.54
CA THR A 336 3.22 -16.85 -2.56
C THR A 336 2.79 -15.63 -3.37
N MET A 337 3.68 -14.65 -3.46
CA MET A 337 3.49 -13.47 -4.29
C MET A 337 4.11 -13.68 -5.67
N ARG A 338 3.32 -14.11 -6.67
CA ARG A 338 3.83 -14.26 -8.05
C ARG A 338 3.99 -12.90 -8.74
N ASP A 339 4.94 -12.85 -9.68
CA ASP A 339 5.08 -11.75 -10.62
C ASP A 339 3.99 -11.76 -11.70
N TRP A 340 3.97 -10.72 -12.54
CA TRP A 340 3.03 -10.62 -13.66
C TRP A 340 3.38 -11.56 -14.83
N GLY A 341 4.62 -12.07 -14.89
CA GLY A 341 5.02 -13.07 -15.88
C GLY A 341 4.12 -14.31 -15.83
N ALA A 342 3.60 -14.66 -14.66
CA ALA A 342 2.66 -15.77 -14.47
C ALA A 342 1.36 -15.69 -15.32
N TRP A 343 0.94 -14.50 -15.73
CA TRP A 343 -0.30 -14.30 -16.51
C TRP A 343 -0.12 -13.49 -17.79
N GLN A 344 0.92 -12.66 -17.91
CA GLN A 344 1.15 -11.82 -19.09
C GLN A 344 1.41 -12.64 -20.35
N HIS A 345 2.08 -13.79 -20.25
CA HIS A 345 2.28 -14.69 -21.40
C HIS A 345 0.98 -15.35 -21.90
N LYS A 346 -0.11 -15.29 -21.11
CA LYS A 346 -1.43 -15.86 -21.43
C LYS A 346 -2.41 -14.86 -22.03
N LEU A 347 -2.01 -13.59 -22.14
CA LEU A 347 -2.82 -12.54 -22.73
C LEU A 347 -3.27 -12.94 -24.14
N ILE A 348 -4.50 -12.57 -24.51
CA ILE A 348 -5.05 -12.79 -25.83
C ILE A 348 -5.06 -11.44 -26.57
N PRO A 349 -4.10 -11.18 -27.47
CA PRO A 349 -4.01 -9.88 -28.14
C PRO A 349 -5.13 -9.66 -29.15
N VAL A 350 -5.66 -8.44 -29.17
CA VAL A 350 -6.46 -7.89 -30.27
C VAL A 350 -5.53 -7.11 -31.16
N LYS A 351 -5.51 -7.47 -32.44
CA LYS A 351 -4.56 -6.93 -33.42
C LYS A 351 -5.28 -6.36 -34.63
N ARG A 352 -4.59 -5.45 -35.30
CA ARG A 352 -4.91 -4.94 -36.63
C ARG A 352 -3.85 -5.47 -37.60
N GLY A 353 -4.28 -6.31 -38.53
CA GLY A 353 -3.42 -6.90 -39.55
C GLY A 353 -2.97 -5.90 -40.61
N ALA A 354 -2.04 -6.35 -41.46
CA ALA A 354 -1.56 -5.56 -42.60
C ALA A 354 -2.69 -5.24 -43.59
N GLY A 355 -3.66 -6.15 -43.73
CA GLY A 355 -4.90 -5.95 -44.51
C GLY A 355 -5.93 -5.03 -43.85
N ARG A 356 -5.57 -4.39 -42.72
CA ARG A 356 -6.41 -3.54 -41.87
C ARG A 356 -7.56 -4.29 -41.18
N GLU A 357 -7.57 -5.61 -41.26
CA GLU A 357 -8.53 -6.44 -40.54
C GLU A 357 -8.23 -6.45 -39.04
N VAL A 358 -9.26 -6.42 -38.21
CA VAL A 358 -9.16 -6.52 -36.75
C VAL A 358 -9.48 -7.95 -36.35
N TYR A 359 -8.63 -8.57 -35.53
CA TYR A 359 -8.80 -9.95 -35.08
C TYR A 359 -8.36 -10.16 -33.63
N LEU A 360 -8.98 -11.15 -32.97
CA LEU A 360 -8.58 -11.67 -31.66
C LEU A 360 -7.64 -12.86 -31.88
N ARG A 361 -6.39 -12.76 -31.43
CA ARG A 361 -5.37 -13.81 -31.58
C ARG A 361 -5.30 -14.69 -30.35
N VAL A 362 -5.95 -15.84 -30.41
CA VAL A 362 -5.90 -16.88 -29.37
C VAL A 362 -4.66 -17.73 -29.60
N ASN A 363 -3.54 -17.31 -29.02
CA ASN A 363 -2.30 -18.09 -29.02
C ASN A 363 -2.44 -19.39 -28.21
N ASN A 364 -1.50 -20.34 -28.32
CA ASN A 364 -1.51 -21.59 -27.56
C ASN A 364 -0.67 -21.51 -26.27
N ALA A 365 -0.93 -20.52 -25.41
CA ALA A 365 -0.41 -20.55 -24.05
C ALA A 365 -0.99 -21.74 -23.27
N ALA A 366 -0.14 -22.44 -22.51
CA ALA A 366 -0.46 -23.65 -21.77
C ALA A 366 -1.60 -23.44 -20.77
N GLY A 367 -2.32 -24.50 -20.43
CA GLY A 367 -3.49 -24.47 -19.54
C GLY A 367 -4.77 -23.96 -20.22
N GLN A 368 -5.78 -23.67 -19.40
CA GLN A 368 -7.13 -23.37 -19.85
C GLN A 368 -7.36 -21.85 -19.94
N ARG A 369 -8.04 -21.36 -20.97
CA ARG A 369 -8.49 -19.96 -21.08
C ARG A 369 -9.92 -19.94 -21.61
N LYS A 370 -10.77 -19.16 -20.93
CA LYS A 370 -12.21 -19.04 -21.21
C LYS A 370 -12.54 -17.61 -21.59
N TRP A 371 -13.25 -17.41 -22.70
CA TRP A 371 -13.57 -16.10 -23.25
C TRP A 371 -14.84 -16.14 -24.12
N SER A 372 -15.39 -14.99 -24.48
CA SER A 372 -16.53 -14.89 -25.42
C SER A 372 -16.35 -13.76 -26.43
N ILE A 373 -17.05 -13.88 -27.57
CA ILE A 373 -17.34 -12.77 -28.50
C ILE A 373 -18.84 -12.51 -28.43
N GLU A 374 -19.23 -11.30 -28.05
CA GLU A 374 -20.62 -10.94 -27.76
C GLU A 374 -21.04 -9.69 -28.54
N ASP A 375 -22.29 -9.68 -29.00
CA ASP A 375 -22.99 -8.50 -29.51
C ASP A 375 -23.76 -7.84 -28.37
N ARG A 376 -23.37 -6.61 -28.01
CA ARG A 376 -23.90 -5.89 -26.86
C ARG A 376 -24.12 -4.42 -27.20
N GLY A 377 -25.02 -3.78 -26.45
CA GLY A 377 -25.18 -2.32 -26.46
C GLY A 377 -24.24 -1.63 -25.45
N PRO A 378 -23.92 -0.34 -25.62
CA PRO A 378 -23.07 0.42 -24.70
C PRO A 378 -23.56 0.38 -23.23
N ALA A 379 -24.87 0.38 -23.01
CA ALA A 379 -25.47 0.30 -21.68
C ALA A 379 -25.09 -0.98 -20.90
N TYR A 380 -24.81 -2.08 -21.61
CA TYR A 380 -24.36 -3.33 -20.99
C TYR A 380 -23.02 -3.18 -20.27
N ALA A 381 -22.10 -2.40 -20.85
CA ALA A 381 -20.80 -2.12 -20.25
C ALA A 381 -20.95 -1.22 -19.02
N GLU A 382 -21.79 -0.19 -19.12
CA GLU A 382 -22.00 0.77 -18.04
C GLU A 382 -22.70 0.13 -16.82
N GLN A 383 -23.66 -0.78 -17.05
CA GLN A 383 -24.30 -1.57 -15.98
C GLN A 383 -23.34 -2.55 -15.26
N ARG A 384 -22.19 -2.85 -15.88
CA ARG A 384 -21.14 -3.73 -15.33
C ARG A 384 -19.93 -2.95 -14.81
N ARG A 385 -19.98 -1.62 -14.86
CA ARG A 385 -18.88 -0.76 -14.46
C ARG A 385 -18.73 -0.77 -12.94
N MET A 386 -17.69 -1.45 -12.45
CA MET A 386 -17.45 -1.58 -11.00
C MET A 386 -16.89 -0.37 -10.28
N SER A 387 -16.33 0.60 -11.01
CA SER A 387 -16.05 1.93 -10.49
C SER A 387 -15.73 2.87 -11.64
N LEU A 388 -15.58 4.17 -11.33
CA LEU A 388 -15.02 5.13 -12.28
C LEU A 388 -13.60 4.75 -12.77
N ALA A 389 -12.89 3.86 -12.07
CA ALA A 389 -11.49 3.49 -12.33
C ALA A 389 -11.27 2.04 -12.78
N GLN A 390 -12.30 1.18 -12.75
CA GLN A 390 -12.17 -0.26 -13.01
C GLN A 390 -13.36 -0.77 -13.82
N VAL A 391 -13.09 -1.22 -15.03
CA VAL A 391 -14.03 -2.01 -15.84
C VAL A 391 -13.53 -3.44 -15.76
N LYS A 392 -14.06 -4.22 -14.82
CA LYS A 392 -13.76 -5.66 -14.75
C LYS A 392 -14.75 -6.45 -15.60
N ALA A 393 -14.29 -7.53 -16.21
CA ALA A 393 -15.18 -8.50 -16.83
C ALA A 393 -15.95 -9.18 -15.73
N HIS A 394 -17.25 -9.07 -15.91
CA HIS A 394 -18.26 -9.90 -15.32
C HIS A 394 -18.38 -9.87 -13.79
N TRP A 395 -19.52 -9.31 -13.38
CA TRP A 395 -20.25 -9.84 -12.23
C TRP A 395 -20.24 -11.37 -12.25
N PRO A 396 -20.14 -12.07 -11.11
CA PRO A 396 -20.26 -13.53 -11.08
C PRO A 396 -21.55 -13.96 -11.80
N PRO A 397 -21.51 -14.99 -12.66
CA PRO A 397 -22.73 -15.54 -13.24
C PRO A 397 -23.62 -16.12 -12.14
N LEU A 398 -24.94 -16.13 -12.33
CA LEU A 398 -25.86 -16.71 -11.36
C LEU A 398 -25.57 -18.20 -11.11
N ASN A 399 -25.03 -18.89 -12.11
CA ASN A 399 -24.60 -20.28 -11.98
C ASN A 399 -23.52 -20.50 -10.90
N GLU A 400 -22.69 -19.49 -10.64
CA GLU A 400 -21.74 -19.50 -9.52
C GLU A 400 -22.41 -19.05 -8.22
N VAL A 401 -23.21 -17.98 -8.28
CA VAL A 401 -23.84 -17.36 -7.10
C VAL A 401 -24.87 -18.27 -6.43
N LYS A 402 -25.59 -19.10 -7.19
CA LYS A 402 -26.56 -20.06 -6.63
C LYS A 402 -25.95 -21.03 -5.62
N ASP A 403 -24.63 -21.27 -5.71
CA ASP A 403 -23.90 -22.17 -4.83
C ASP A 403 -23.27 -21.44 -3.62
N TRP A 404 -23.50 -20.12 -3.50
CA TRP A 404 -23.04 -19.32 -2.37
C TRP A 404 -24.00 -19.41 -1.19
N VAL A 405 -23.45 -19.40 0.02
CA VAL A 405 -24.25 -19.35 1.25
C VAL A 405 -24.61 -17.89 1.49
N LEU A 406 -25.79 -17.47 1.03
CA LEU A 406 -26.27 -16.08 1.21
C LEU A 406 -27.34 -15.97 2.30
N ASP A 407 -27.78 -17.11 2.86
CA ASP A 407 -28.63 -17.19 4.03
C ASP A 407 -28.10 -18.30 4.96
N TRP A 408 -28.09 -18.04 6.26
CA TRP A 408 -27.59 -18.96 7.28
C TRP A 408 -28.25 -18.65 8.64
N PRO A 409 -28.22 -19.56 9.63
CA PRO A 409 -28.79 -19.29 10.94
C PRO A 409 -28.23 -18.01 11.58
N LYS A 410 -29.11 -17.16 12.11
CA LYS A 410 -28.71 -15.93 12.80
C LYS A 410 -28.07 -16.28 14.15
N ALA A 411 -26.89 -15.76 14.42
CA ALA A 411 -26.25 -15.89 15.72
C ALA A 411 -26.80 -14.89 16.74
N GLN A 412 -26.72 -15.21 18.03
CA GLN A 412 -27.16 -14.36 19.16
C GLN A 412 -26.19 -13.20 19.48
N ARG A 413 -25.40 -12.71 18.52
CA ARG A 413 -24.46 -11.62 18.78
C ARG A 413 -25.10 -10.26 18.47
N SER A 414 -25.04 -9.34 19.43
CA SER A 414 -25.56 -7.98 19.30
C SER A 414 -24.62 -7.10 18.49
N HIS A 415 -25.18 -6.30 17.58
CA HIS A 415 -24.46 -5.28 16.83
C HIS A 415 -24.46 -3.93 17.59
N PRO A 416 -23.43 -3.08 17.41
CA PRO A 416 -22.21 -3.35 16.65
C PRO A 416 -21.30 -4.36 17.37
N HIS A 417 -20.49 -5.07 16.59
CA HIS A 417 -19.50 -6.02 17.12
C HIS A 417 -18.15 -6.03 16.40
N LEU A 418 -17.99 -5.23 15.34
CA LEU A 418 -16.80 -5.27 14.49
C LEU A 418 -15.58 -4.69 15.20
N PHE A 419 -15.71 -3.47 15.75
CA PHE A 419 -14.62 -2.80 16.47
C PHE A 419 -14.91 -2.63 17.96
N VAL A 420 -16.17 -2.36 18.31
CA VAL A 420 -16.67 -2.21 19.68
C VAL A 420 -17.86 -3.15 19.89
N SER A 421 -18.11 -3.60 21.12
CA SER A 421 -19.37 -4.26 21.46
C SER A 421 -20.49 -3.24 21.71
N ARG A 422 -21.73 -3.72 21.83
CA ARG A 422 -22.85 -2.86 22.19
C ARG A 422 -22.67 -2.22 23.57
N GLU A 423 -22.20 -3.02 24.54
CA GLU A 423 -21.95 -2.57 25.90
C GLU A 423 -20.86 -1.49 25.97
N GLU A 424 -19.81 -1.65 25.15
CA GLU A 424 -18.73 -0.66 25.05
C GLU A 424 -19.17 0.63 24.39
N LEU A 425 -20.04 0.54 23.38
CA LEU A 425 -20.66 1.70 22.75
C LEU A 425 -21.50 2.48 23.76
N ASP A 426 -22.37 1.80 24.50
CA ASP A 426 -23.21 2.42 25.53
C ASP A 426 -22.32 3.08 26.61
N ALA A 427 -21.28 2.38 27.09
CA ALA A 427 -20.32 2.94 28.04
C ALA A 427 -19.54 4.15 27.48
N ALA A 428 -19.19 4.14 26.19
CA ALA A 428 -18.58 5.29 25.54
C ALA A 428 -19.54 6.47 25.43
N TRP A 429 -20.82 6.24 25.13
CA TRP A 429 -21.85 7.27 25.10
C TRP A 429 -22.08 7.90 26.47
N GLU A 430 -22.10 7.13 27.55
CA GLU A 430 -22.22 7.67 28.91
C GLU A 430 -21.08 8.64 29.25
N ARG A 431 -19.84 8.26 28.95
CA ARG A 431 -18.66 9.11 29.23
C ARG A 431 -18.55 10.35 28.33
N ARG A 432 -19.19 10.33 27.15
CA ARG A 432 -18.98 11.33 26.11
C ARG A 432 -19.72 12.63 26.40
N LYS A 433 -19.00 13.76 26.30
CA LYS A 433 -19.57 15.12 26.34
C LYS A 433 -20.10 15.54 24.97
N ALA A 434 -21.06 16.46 24.96
CA ALA A 434 -21.53 17.08 23.73
C ALA A 434 -20.37 17.78 23.01
N ASP A 435 -20.27 17.57 21.69
CA ASP A 435 -19.23 18.16 20.86
C ASP A 435 -19.90 19.02 19.77
N PRO A 436 -19.91 20.36 19.92
CA PRO A 436 -20.54 21.26 18.97
C PRO A 436 -19.98 21.15 17.54
N ALA A 437 -18.77 20.60 17.37
CA ALA A 437 -18.20 20.37 16.04
C ALA A 437 -19.01 19.34 15.23
N ILE A 438 -19.72 18.42 15.90
CA ILE A 438 -20.57 17.41 15.25
C ILE A 438 -21.67 18.08 14.43
N ILE A 439 -22.33 19.10 14.98
CA ILE A 439 -23.42 19.81 14.28
C ILE A 439 -22.89 20.47 13.01
N ARG A 440 -21.69 21.07 13.07
CA ARG A 440 -21.03 21.66 11.89
C ARG A 440 -20.68 20.59 10.86
N THR A 441 -20.09 19.47 11.27
CA THR A 441 -19.76 18.35 10.38
C THR A 441 -21.02 17.78 9.75
N ALA A 442 -22.08 17.52 10.53
CA ALA A 442 -23.36 17.02 10.03
C ALA A 442 -23.99 17.99 9.03
N SER A 443 -23.98 19.30 9.31
CA SER A 443 -24.48 20.34 8.40
C SER A 443 -23.69 20.40 7.09
N TYR A 444 -22.38 20.21 7.16
CA TYR A 444 -21.53 20.12 5.97
C TYR A 444 -21.83 18.85 5.16
N ILE A 445 -21.92 17.68 5.81
CA ILE A 445 -22.24 16.40 5.17
C ILE A 445 -23.65 16.38 4.54
N ALA A 446 -24.61 17.08 5.15
CA ALA A 446 -25.97 17.21 4.64
C ALA A 446 -26.01 17.87 3.25
N ARG A 447 -25.07 18.77 2.96
CA ARG A 447 -24.98 19.52 1.68
C ARG A 447 -24.22 18.77 0.59
N GLU A 448 -23.38 17.81 0.96
CA GLU A 448 -22.61 17.00 0.02
C GLU A 448 -23.52 16.02 -0.72
N LYS A 449 -23.25 15.67 -1.98
CA LYS A 449 -23.95 14.55 -2.63
C LYS A 449 -23.41 13.21 -2.08
N ILE A 450 -24.27 12.21 -1.90
CA ILE A 450 -23.78 10.84 -1.64
C ILE A 450 -23.08 10.40 -2.94
N ARG A 451 -21.80 10.10 -2.85
CA ARG A 451 -21.01 9.67 -4.00
C ARG A 451 -21.41 8.23 -4.34
N PRO A 452 -21.48 7.82 -5.62
CA PRO A 452 -21.76 6.44 -6.00
C PRO A 452 -20.81 5.43 -5.36
N VAL A 453 -19.54 5.83 -5.19
CA VAL A 453 -18.49 5.03 -4.52
C VAL A 453 -18.35 5.48 -3.05
N PRO A 454 -18.19 4.56 -2.08
CA PRO A 454 -17.95 4.94 -0.70
C PRO A 454 -16.69 5.78 -0.53
N SER A 455 -16.67 6.62 0.50
CA SER A 455 -15.60 7.60 0.71
C SER A 455 -15.41 7.91 2.19
N TYR A 456 -14.42 8.74 2.51
CA TYR A 456 -14.23 9.27 3.86
C TYR A 456 -15.44 10.06 4.38
N LYS A 457 -16.32 10.57 3.51
CA LYS A 457 -17.57 11.23 3.90
C LYS A 457 -18.57 10.26 4.55
N ASP A 458 -18.53 8.99 4.17
CA ASP A 458 -19.40 7.96 4.75
C ASP A 458 -18.93 7.59 6.15
N ALA A 459 -17.62 7.50 6.37
CA ALA A 459 -17.04 7.39 7.70
C ALA A 459 -17.36 8.62 8.57
N GLN A 460 -17.33 9.85 8.02
CA GLN A 460 -17.74 11.06 8.75
C GLN A 460 -19.24 11.08 9.10
N ALA A 461 -20.10 10.46 8.28
CA ALA A 461 -21.52 10.31 8.59
C ALA A 461 -21.74 9.33 9.77
N VAL A 462 -21.04 8.19 9.75
CA VAL A 462 -21.00 7.24 10.88
C VAL A 462 -20.46 7.93 12.13
N GLU A 463 -19.36 8.69 12.00
CA GLU A 463 -18.76 9.46 13.08
C GLU A 463 -19.78 10.43 13.70
N GLY A 464 -20.51 11.19 12.87
CA GLY A 464 -21.53 12.14 13.32
C GLY A 464 -22.65 11.49 14.12
N TYR A 465 -23.15 10.33 13.68
CA TYR A 465 -24.18 9.57 14.40
C TYR A 465 -23.65 9.02 15.75
N LEU A 466 -22.49 8.37 15.74
CA LEU A 466 -21.88 7.83 16.97
C LEU A 466 -21.52 8.94 17.95
N ALA A 467 -21.05 10.07 17.45
CA ALA A 467 -20.69 11.22 18.25
C ALA A 467 -21.92 11.90 18.87
N SER A 468 -23.06 11.91 18.19
CA SER A 468 -24.33 12.46 18.72
C SER A 468 -25.09 11.51 19.64
N LYS A 469 -24.47 10.42 20.09
CA LYS A 469 -25.11 9.38 20.93
C LYS A 469 -26.34 8.74 20.27
N GLY A 470 -26.30 8.56 18.95
CA GLY A 470 -27.37 7.92 18.19
C GLY A 470 -28.57 8.82 17.88
N ASP A 471 -28.38 10.14 17.86
CA ASP A 471 -29.44 11.11 17.54
C ASP A 471 -30.04 10.85 16.15
N ARG A 472 -31.36 10.61 16.11
CA ARG A 472 -32.12 10.36 14.89
C ARG A 472 -32.16 11.57 13.95
N GLU A 473 -32.17 12.78 14.47
CA GLU A 473 -32.13 14.00 13.66
C GLU A 473 -30.79 14.12 12.92
N ILE A 474 -29.68 13.82 13.63
CA ILE A 474 -28.36 13.77 13.01
C ILE A 474 -28.28 12.65 11.98
N ALA A 475 -28.82 11.46 12.27
CA ALA A 475 -28.88 10.33 11.34
C ALA A 475 -29.59 10.73 10.02
N GLY A 476 -30.73 11.43 10.13
CA GLY A 476 -31.46 11.97 8.98
C GLY A 476 -30.67 13.04 8.23
N LYS A 477 -30.07 14.01 8.95
CA LYS A 477 -29.23 15.07 8.35
C LYS A 477 -28.06 14.51 7.54
N VAL A 478 -27.37 13.48 8.06
CA VAL A 478 -26.23 12.86 7.35
C VAL A 478 -26.66 11.79 6.33
N ARG A 479 -27.96 11.48 6.26
CA ARG A 479 -28.58 10.49 5.36
C ARG A 479 -28.01 9.08 5.53
N LEU A 480 -27.95 8.62 6.78
CA LEU A 480 -27.28 7.35 7.11
C LEU A 480 -27.98 6.14 6.48
N THR A 481 -29.31 6.14 6.42
CA THR A 481 -30.15 5.11 5.80
C THR A 481 -29.96 5.05 4.28
N GLU A 482 -29.86 6.18 3.60
CA GLU A 482 -29.61 6.24 2.16
C GLU A 482 -28.20 5.73 1.84
N ARG A 483 -27.20 6.10 2.65
CA ARG A 483 -25.81 5.65 2.48
C ARG A 483 -25.67 4.14 2.61
N VAL A 484 -26.26 3.52 3.64
CA VAL A 484 -26.17 2.06 3.80
C VAL A 484 -26.89 1.33 2.68
N ARG A 485 -28.08 1.81 2.27
CA ARG A 485 -28.82 1.22 1.14
C ARG A 485 -28.01 1.27 -0.15
N GLN A 486 -27.38 2.40 -0.45
CA GLN A 486 -26.58 2.57 -1.66
C GLN A 486 -25.33 1.69 -1.63
N HIS A 487 -24.55 1.72 -0.55
CA HIS A 487 -23.25 1.05 -0.50
C HIS A 487 -23.35 -0.47 -0.29
N MET A 488 -24.39 -0.95 0.40
CA MET A 488 -24.69 -2.39 0.44
C MET A 488 -25.27 -2.87 -0.89
N GLY A 489 -26.14 -2.08 -1.52
CA GLY A 489 -26.67 -2.34 -2.86
C GLY A 489 -25.63 -2.27 -3.99
N ALA A 490 -24.47 -1.68 -3.74
CA ALA A 490 -23.34 -1.70 -4.66
C ALA A 490 -22.69 -3.09 -4.75
N LEU A 491 -22.89 -4.01 -3.80
CA LEU A 491 -22.40 -5.41 -3.88
C LEU A 491 -20.89 -5.56 -4.21
N GLY A 492 -20.07 -4.58 -3.82
CA GLY A 492 -18.63 -4.57 -4.12
C GLY A 492 -18.22 -3.77 -5.36
N ASP A 493 -19.14 -3.03 -5.98
CA ASP A 493 -18.96 -2.06 -7.06
C ASP A 493 -18.26 -0.78 -6.56
N PHE A 494 -17.05 -0.95 -6.02
CA PHE A 494 -16.19 0.12 -5.53
C PHE A 494 -14.74 -0.35 -5.39
N ASP A 495 -13.85 0.58 -5.01
CA ASP A 495 -12.48 0.26 -4.58
C ASP A 495 -12.49 -0.58 -3.29
N LYS A 496 -12.51 -1.89 -3.48
CA LYS A 496 -12.56 -2.92 -2.44
C LYS A 496 -11.32 -2.92 -1.53
N MET A 497 -10.19 -2.37 -1.98
CA MET A 497 -8.99 -2.28 -1.15
C MET A 497 -9.15 -1.19 -0.09
N ARG A 498 -9.68 -0.02 -0.47
CA ARG A 498 -9.75 1.17 0.42
C ARG A 498 -11.08 1.32 1.15
N HIS A 499 -12.18 0.80 0.60
CA HIS A 499 -13.53 1.15 1.07
C HIS A 499 -14.33 0.02 1.70
N THR A 500 -13.91 -1.24 1.55
CA THR A 500 -14.58 -2.40 2.18
C THR A 500 -14.75 -2.21 3.69
N GLN A 501 -13.74 -1.64 4.35
CA GLN A 501 -13.79 -1.39 5.78
C GLN A 501 -14.85 -0.36 6.19
N THR A 502 -14.97 0.74 5.44
CA THR A 502 -16.03 1.74 5.66
C THR A 502 -17.41 1.11 5.47
N VAL A 503 -17.59 0.27 4.45
CA VAL A 503 -18.85 -0.44 4.19
C VAL A 503 -19.16 -1.45 5.29
N ALA A 504 -18.16 -2.22 5.75
CA ALA A 504 -18.31 -3.18 6.84
C ALA A 504 -18.68 -2.49 8.17
N ALA A 505 -18.08 -1.33 8.47
CA ALA A 505 -18.40 -0.53 9.64
C ALA A 505 -19.83 0.04 9.57
N LEU A 506 -20.21 0.59 8.41
CA LEU A 506 -21.56 1.11 8.19
C LEU A 506 -22.62 0.01 8.32
N TYR A 507 -22.38 -1.17 7.74
CA TYR A 507 -23.21 -2.36 7.94
C TYR A 507 -23.33 -2.71 9.42
N ASP A 508 -22.20 -2.90 10.12
CA ASP A 508 -22.17 -3.33 11.51
C ASP A 508 -22.92 -2.34 12.43
N LEU A 509 -22.75 -1.04 12.20
CA LEU A 509 -23.53 0.00 12.89
C LEU A 509 -25.04 -0.18 12.64
N MET A 510 -25.44 -0.18 11.37
CA MET A 510 -26.86 -0.11 11.00
C MET A 510 -27.64 -1.36 11.43
N MET A 511 -27.00 -2.53 11.44
CA MET A 511 -27.59 -3.77 11.95
C MET A 511 -28.01 -3.68 13.42
N GLY A 512 -27.33 -2.85 14.21
CA GLY A 512 -27.62 -2.58 15.63
C GLY A 512 -28.64 -1.48 15.89
N THR A 513 -29.12 -0.79 14.85
CA THR A 513 -30.10 0.30 14.97
C THR A 513 -31.53 -0.15 14.69
N ASP A 514 -32.50 0.69 15.03
CA ASP A 514 -33.91 0.58 14.64
C ASP A 514 -34.26 1.49 13.43
N LEU A 515 -33.25 2.14 12.82
CA LEU A 515 -33.39 3.00 11.65
C LEU A 515 -33.68 2.23 10.35
N ILE A 516 -33.48 0.91 10.36
CA ILE A 516 -33.73 0.01 9.21
C ILE A 516 -34.62 -1.15 9.64
N THR A 517 -35.39 -1.68 8.69
CA THR A 517 -36.36 -2.74 8.95
C THR A 517 -35.68 -4.11 9.14
N ASN A 518 -36.40 -5.08 9.70
CA ASN A 518 -35.91 -6.47 9.74
C ASN A 518 -35.71 -7.08 8.34
N ALA A 519 -36.44 -6.61 7.33
CA ALA A 519 -36.24 -7.00 5.94
C ALA A 519 -34.91 -6.46 5.41
N ASP A 520 -34.60 -5.19 5.65
CA ASP A 520 -33.31 -4.59 5.32
C ASP A 520 -32.16 -5.33 6.00
N LYS A 521 -32.30 -5.67 7.30
CA LYS A 521 -31.28 -6.43 8.04
C LYS A 521 -30.99 -7.80 7.41
N ARG A 522 -32.03 -8.53 6.96
CA ARG A 522 -31.84 -9.80 6.24
C ARG A 522 -31.14 -9.59 4.91
N LEU A 523 -31.58 -8.61 4.13
CA LEU A 523 -30.97 -8.27 2.84
C LEU A 523 -29.51 -7.87 2.99
N TYR A 524 -29.18 -6.93 3.87
CA TYR A 524 -27.82 -6.42 4.04
C TYR A 524 -26.87 -7.50 4.55
N ARG A 525 -27.36 -8.46 5.34
CA ARG A 525 -26.57 -9.62 5.74
C ARG A 525 -26.19 -10.50 4.54
N SER A 526 -27.13 -10.77 3.63
CA SER A 526 -26.86 -11.46 2.37
C SER A 526 -25.90 -10.68 1.46
N GLN A 527 -26.09 -9.36 1.36
CA GLN A 527 -25.21 -8.48 0.57
C GLN A 527 -23.78 -8.39 1.15
N MET A 528 -23.62 -8.45 2.48
CA MET A 528 -22.31 -8.53 3.12
C MET A 528 -21.61 -9.86 2.83
N ALA A 529 -22.33 -10.98 2.84
CA ALA A 529 -21.80 -12.27 2.42
C ALA A 529 -21.39 -12.26 0.94
N PHE A 530 -22.22 -11.70 0.06
CA PHE A 530 -21.91 -11.53 -1.35
C PHE A 530 -20.62 -10.72 -1.55
N LEU A 531 -20.45 -9.60 -0.83
CA LEU A 531 -19.21 -8.81 -0.85
C LEU A 531 -17.99 -9.66 -0.43
N ALA A 532 -18.12 -10.48 0.61
CA ALA A 532 -17.04 -11.36 1.06
C ALA A 532 -16.66 -12.42 0.00
N TYR A 533 -17.65 -12.99 -0.71
CA TYR A 533 -17.39 -13.86 -1.86
C TYR A 533 -16.67 -13.12 -2.99
N ILE A 534 -17.13 -11.93 -3.38
CA ILE A 534 -16.46 -11.09 -4.40
C ILE A 534 -15.01 -10.80 -4.01
N LEU A 535 -14.75 -10.49 -2.74
CA LEU A 535 -13.41 -10.25 -2.23
C LEU A 535 -12.51 -11.49 -2.32
N ALA A 536 -13.09 -12.69 -2.23
CA ALA A 536 -12.39 -13.97 -2.31
C ALA A 536 -12.22 -14.50 -3.75
N ARG A 537 -12.97 -13.99 -4.73
CA ARG A 537 -12.88 -14.42 -6.13
C ARG A 537 -11.53 -14.06 -6.76
N PRO A 538 -10.90 -14.97 -7.54
CA PRO A 538 -9.64 -14.69 -8.23
C PRO A 538 -9.69 -13.47 -9.16
N SER A 539 -10.86 -13.18 -9.76
CA SER A 539 -11.05 -12.04 -10.67
C SER A 539 -10.89 -10.68 -9.98
N THR A 540 -10.92 -10.65 -8.64
CA THR A 540 -10.75 -9.41 -7.90
C THR A 540 -9.28 -9.14 -7.57
N TRP A 541 -8.63 -9.99 -6.78
CA TRP A 541 -7.22 -9.88 -6.41
C TRP A 541 -6.71 -11.23 -5.88
N ASP A 542 -5.66 -11.76 -6.49
CA ASP A 542 -5.10 -13.07 -6.16
C ASP A 542 -3.57 -13.06 -6.31
N ILE A 543 -2.88 -12.93 -5.18
CA ILE A 543 -1.41 -12.83 -5.15
C ILE A 543 -0.72 -14.11 -5.64
N GLU A 544 -1.37 -15.26 -5.50
CA GLU A 544 -0.85 -16.58 -5.88
C GLU A 544 -0.95 -16.80 -7.38
N ARG A 545 -1.71 -15.98 -8.10
CA ARG A 545 -1.83 -15.96 -9.57
C ARG A 545 -1.11 -14.77 -10.21
N GLY A 546 -0.57 -13.86 -9.41
CA GLY A 546 0.03 -12.61 -9.89
C GLY A 546 -1.00 -11.51 -10.21
N TYR A 547 -2.27 -11.69 -9.84
CA TYR A 547 -3.36 -10.72 -10.00
C TYR A 547 -3.32 -9.67 -8.88
N ARG A 548 -2.24 -8.88 -8.89
CA ARG A 548 -1.90 -7.90 -7.84
C ARG A 548 -1.10 -6.74 -8.41
N SER A 549 -1.04 -5.63 -7.71
CA SER A 549 -0.01 -4.60 -7.97
C SER A 549 1.34 -5.00 -7.35
N TYR A 550 2.46 -4.54 -7.90
CA TYR A 550 3.78 -4.72 -7.28
C TYR A 550 3.96 -3.99 -5.94
N ASN A 551 3.11 -3.00 -5.63
CA ASN A 551 3.16 -2.29 -4.36
C ASN A 551 2.79 -3.23 -3.18
N PRO A 552 3.68 -3.44 -2.18
CA PRO A 552 3.43 -4.33 -1.05
C PRO A 552 2.22 -3.92 -0.20
N ASN A 553 2.10 -2.63 0.13
CA ASN A 553 1.02 -2.09 0.94
C ASN A 553 -0.38 -2.32 0.32
N MET A 554 -0.50 -2.31 -1.00
CA MET A 554 -1.78 -2.51 -1.70
C MET A 554 -2.28 -3.96 -1.59
N SER A 555 -1.40 -4.93 -1.85
CA SER A 555 -1.76 -6.35 -1.75
C SER A 555 -2.16 -6.71 -0.33
N LEU A 556 -1.46 -6.14 0.66
CA LEU A 556 -1.85 -6.30 2.05
C LEU A 556 -3.22 -5.68 2.33
N SER A 557 -3.41 -4.39 2.01
CA SER A 557 -4.66 -3.68 2.34
C SER A 557 -5.87 -4.43 1.82
N TYR A 558 -5.76 -5.05 0.63
CA TYR A 558 -6.79 -5.90 0.07
C TYR A 558 -7.05 -7.18 0.90
N LEU A 559 -6.00 -7.93 1.26
CA LEU A 559 -6.14 -9.17 2.03
C LEU A 559 -6.71 -8.90 3.44
N LEU A 560 -6.32 -7.79 4.07
CA LEU A 560 -6.89 -7.39 5.36
C LEU A 560 -8.35 -6.96 5.22
N ALA A 561 -8.70 -6.20 4.16
CA ALA A 561 -10.08 -5.84 3.86
C ALA A 561 -10.99 -7.07 3.67
N ARG A 562 -10.52 -8.11 2.96
CA ARG A 562 -11.22 -9.42 2.88
C ARG A 562 -11.44 -10.02 4.26
N GLY A 563 -10.43 -9.97 5.13
CA GLY A 563 -10.54 -10.45 6.50
C GLY A 563 -11.51 -9.63 7.37
N ILE A 564 -11.59 -8.31 7.17
CA ILE A 564 -12.56 -7.44 7.86
C ILE A 564 -14.00 -7.82 7.47
N ALA A 565 -14.27 -8.08 6.19
CA ALA A 565 -15.59 -8.56 5.76
C ALA A 565 -15.97 -9.88 6.48
N ALA A 566 -15.01 -10.79 6.65
CA ALA A 566 -15.23 -12.01 7.43
C ALA A 566 -15.51 -11.73 8.92
N CYS A 567 -14.84 -10.73 9.51
CA CYS A 567 -15.05 -10.32 10.91
C CYS A 567 -16.41 -9.63 11.13
N ALA A 568 -17.01 -9.01 10.11
CA ALA A 568 -18.35 -8.42 10.19
C ALA A 568 -19.46 -9.49 10.27
N ILE A 569 -19.22 -10.68 9.70
CA ILE A 569 -20.12 -11.84 9.70
C ILE A 569 -19.40 -13.12 10.16
N PRO A 570 -18.87 -13.15 11.40
CA PRO A 570 -17.91 -14.17 11.83
C PRO A 570 -18.48 -15.59 11.93
N ASN A 571 -19.81 -15.70 12.02
CA ASN A 571 -20.53 -16.98 12.08
C ASN A 571 -20.94 -17.53 10.71
N HIS A 572 -20.55 -16.85 9.62
CA HIS A 572 -20.75 -17.39 8.28
C HIS A 572 -19.89 -18.65 8.08
N PRO A 573 -20.38 -19.72 7.42
CA PRO A 573 -19.62 -20.98 7.26
C PRO A 573 -18.24 -20.82 6.60
N ARG A 574 -18.09 -19.83 5.72
CA ARG A 574 -16.82 -19.51 5.03
C ARG A 574 -15.96 -18.45 5.75
N ALA A 575 -16.38 -17.87 6.87
CA ALA A 575 -15.67 -16.75 7.49
C ALA A 575 -14.22 -17.10 7.86
N ARG A 576 -13.97 -18.31 8.39
CA ARG A 576 -12.62 -18.80 8.70
C ARG A 576 -11.72 -18.91 7.46
N GLU A 577 -12.28 -19.31 6.33
CA GLU A 577 -11.54 -19.37 5.06
C GLU A 577 -11.25 -17.97 4.51
N TRP A 578 -12.18 -17.03 4.68
CA TRP A 578 -12.00 -15.66 4.20
C TRP A 578 -10.97 -14.87 5.01
N VAL A 579 -10.90 -15.08 6.33
CA VAL A 579 -9.95 -14.37 7.20
C VAL A 579 -8.52 -14.94 7.13
N ALA A 580 -8.37 -16.23 6.82
CA ALA A 580 -7.08 -16.92 6.89
C ALA A 580 -5.96 -16.30 6.00
N PRO A 581 -6.21 -15.88 4.74
CA PRO A 581 -5.19 -15.18 3.95
C PRO A 581 -4.73 -13.86 4.57
N GLY A 582 -5.65 -13.11 5.17
CA GLY A 582 -5.35 -11.87 5.89
C GLY A 582 -4.47 -12.11 7.11
N LEU A 583 -4.79 -13.12 7.93
CA LEU A 583 -3.99 -13.52 9.09
C LEU A 583 -2.58 -13.96 8.69
N ARG A 584 -2.44 -14.86 7.70
CA ARG A 584 -1.13 -15.30 7.21
C ARG A 584 -0.31 -14.13 6.71
N ARG A 585 -0.92 -13.21 5.97
CA ARG A 585 -0.19 -12.03 5.48
C ARG A 585 0.19 -11.09 6.61
N ALA A 586 -0.67 -10.88 7.60
CA ALA A 586 -0.36 -10.09 8.78
C ALA A 586 0.87 -10.65 9.51
N GLU A 587 0.92 -11.96 9.76
CA GLU A 587 2.05 -12.63 10.40
C GLU A 587 3.35 -12.50 9.58
N MET A 588 3.31 -12.78 8.28
CA MET A 588 4.46 -12.58 7.40
C MET A 588 4.98 -11.14 7.44
N TRP A 589 4.08 -10.16 7.46
CA TRP A 589 4.48 -8.76 7.41
C TRP A 589 5.05 -8.26 8.73
N LEU A 590 4.48 -8.71 9.85
CA LEU A 590 5.06 -8.47 11.16
C LEU A 590 6.47 -9.06 11.24
N ASN A 591 6.78 -10.13 10.52
CA ASN A 591 8.15 -10.67 10.42
C ASN A 591 9.10 -9.83 9.56
N GLU A 592 8.60 -8.93 8.71
CA GLU A 592 9.40 -7.96 7.93
C GLU A 592 9.74 -6.69 8.74
N VAL A 593 9.05 -6.44 9.86
CA VAL A 593 9.31 -5.30 10.75
C VAL A 593 10.73 -5.38 11.33
N GLY A 594 11.46 -4.27 11.27
CA GLY A 594 12.83 -4.17 11.77
C GLY A 594 12.95 -4.46 13.28
N PRO A 595 14.17 -4.72 13.77
CA PRO A 595 14.41 -5.11 15.16
C PRO A 595 13.89 -4.10 16.19
N GLU A 596 13.87 -2.82 15.83
CA GLU A 596 13.39 -1.70 16.66
C GLU A 596 12.01 -1.19 16.22
N GLY A 597 11.30 -1.93 15.37
CA GLY A 597 9.97 -1.56 14.85
C GLY A 597 9.99 -0.86 13.50
N GLU A 598 11.13 -0.78 12.82
CA GLU A 598 11.26 0.00 11.60
C GLU A 598 10.44 -0.54 10.44
N TRP A 599 9.91 0.39 9.64
CA TRP A 599 9.25 0.09 8.38
C TRP A 599 9.94 0.81 7.22
N HIS A 600 10.34 0.04 6.20
CA HIS A 600 11.24 0.51 5.16
C HIS A 600 10.62 1.50 4.15
N GLU A 601 9.28 1.55 3.99
CA GLU A 601 8.64 2.37 2.93
C GLU A 601 8.72 3.89 3.16
N SER A 602 8.42 4.38 4.37
CA SER A 602 8.43 5.81 4.78
C SER A 602 7.73 5.99 6.14
N ALA A 603 7.82 7.17 6.76
CA ALA A 603 7.02 7.51 7.94
C ALA A 603 5.50 7.52 7.65
N HIS A 604 5.08 8.06 6.50
CA HIS A 604 3.66 8.18 6.13
C HIS A 604 3.05 6.85 5.71
N TYR A 605 3.64 6.12 4.75
CA TYR A 605 3.07 4.84 4.31
C TYR A 605 3.21 3.74 5.36
N SER A 606 4.17 3.86 6.28
CA SER A 606 4.18 3.04 7.49
C SER A 606 2.91 3.26 8.33
N GLN A 607 2.50 4.51 8.56
CA GLN A 607 1.25 4.81 9.27
C GLN A 607 0.02 4.24 8.55
N VAL A 608 -0.10 4.45 7.23
CA VAL A 608 -1.20 3.87 6.43
C VAL A 608 -1.27 2.35 6.59
N SER A 609 -0.12 1.70 6.53
CA SER A 609 0.01 0.25 6.70
C SER A 609 -0.32 -0.22 8.11
N ALA A 610 0.15 0.51 9.12
CA ALA A 610 -0.11 0.24 10.53
C ALA A 610 -1.59 0.41 10.88
N PHE A 611 -2.30 1.35 10.23
CA PHE A 611 -3.75 1.50 10.40
C PHE A 611 -4.54 0.32 9.83
N ALA A 612 -4.22 -0.12 8.61
CA ALA A 612 -4.83 -1.32 8.04
C ALA A 612 -4.58 -2.54 8.94
N MET A 613 -3.37 -2.69 9.47
CA MET A 613 -3.01 -3.76 10.41
C MET A 613 -3.75 -3.67 11.74
N ALA A 614 -3.74 -2.51 12.40
CA ALA A 614 -4.30 -2.33 13.74
C ALA A 614 -5.84 -2.40 13.74
N SER A 615 -6.48 -1.92 12.67
CA SER A 615 -7.93 -2.07 12.52
C SER A 615 -8.34 -3.50 12.20
N PHE A 616 -7.57 -4.22 11.38
CA PHE A 616 -7.76 -5.66 11.19
C PHE A 616 -7.56 -6.41 12.52
N ALA A 617 -6.53 -6.08 13.30
CA ALA A 617 -6.29 -6.64 14.63
C ALA A 617 -7.47 -6.43 15.58
N ALA A 618 -8.07 -5.23 15.60
CA ALA A 618 -9.27 -4.93 16.37
C ALA A 618 -10.45 -5.82 15.92
N ALA A 619 -10.67 -5.93 14.61
CA ALA A 619 -11.73 -6.76 14.04
C ALA A 619 -11.54 -8.25 14.32
N THR A 620 -10.33 -8.80 14.16
CA THR A 620 -10.07 -10.23 14.39
C THR A 620 -10.13 -10.62 15.86
N LYS A 621 -9.68 -9.73 16.76
CA LYS A 621 -9.80 -9.91 18.21
C LYS A 621 -11.28 -10.01 18.58
N ARG A 622 -12.09 -9.05 18.15
CA ARG A 622 -13.54 -9.05 18.42
C ARG A 622 -14.26 -10.22 17.80
N ALA A 623 -13.94 -10.58 16.56
CA ALA A 623 -14.54 -11.72 15.89
C ALA A 623 -14.15 -13.07 16.51
N GLY A 624 -13.16 -13.11 17.42
CA GLY A 624 -12.67 -14.33 18.05
C GLY A 624 -11.76 -15.16 17.15
N PHE A 625 -11.17 -14.56 16.10
CA PHE A 625 -10.25 -15.26 15.19
C PHE A 625 -8.80 -15.23 15.68
N ARG A 626 -8.32 -14.06 16.13
CA ARG A 626 -6.95 -13.87 16.63
C ARG A 626 -6.82 -12.50 17.31
N ASP A 627 -6.16 -12.46 18.47
CA ASP A 627 -5.65 -11.21 19.03
C ASP A 627 -4.24 -10.92 18.49
N LEU A 628 -4.13 -9.97 17.56
CA LEU A 628 -2.84 -9.58 16.99
C LEU A 628 -2.11 -8.55 17.86
N PHE A 629 -2.75 -7.94 18.87
CA PHE A 629 -2.11 -6.98 19.77
C PHE A 629 -1.17 -7.64 20.78
N GLU A 630 -1.28 -8.95 20.99
CA GLU A 630 -0.32 -9.76 21.74
C GLU A 630 1.04 -9.88 21.01
N ASN A 631 1.09 -9.59 19.70
CA ASN A 631 2.32 -9.66 18.94
C ASN A 631 3.23 -8.45 19.24
N GLU A 632 4.36 -8.70 19.90
CA GLU A 632 5.36 -7.68 20.23
C GLU A 632 5.88 -6.88 19.03
N LYS A 633 5.91 -7.45 17.83
CA LYS A 633 6.36 -6.73 16.62
C LYS A 633 5.37 -5.65 16.20
N LEU A 634 4.07 -5.86 16.40
CA LEU A 634 3.05 -4.82 16.16
C LEU A 634 3.21 -3.67 17.16
N LYS A 635 3.41 -3.99 18.45
CA LYS A 635 3.66 -2.98 19.50
C LYS A 635 4.93 -2.18 19.21
N ARG A 636 6.03 -2.85 18.88
CA ARG A 636 7.31 -2.20 18.50
C ARG A 636 7.17 -1.32 17.27
N TRP A 637 6.42 -1.75 16.25
CA TRP A 637 6.20 -0.95 15.05
C TRP A 637 5.46 0.35 15.35
N ALA A 638 4.35 0.29 16.10
CA ALA A 638 3.63 1.48 16.52
C ALA A 638 4.47 2.36 17.48
N MET A 639 5.28 1.75 18.34
CA MET A 639 6.22 2.47 19.21
C MET A 639 7.29 3.23 18.42
N TRP A 640 7.88 2.60 17.40
CA TRP A 640 8.82 3.26 16.49
C TRP A 640 8.19 4.48 15.84
N LEU A 641 6.96 4.33 15.31
CA LEU A 641 6.21 5.44 14.73
C LEU A 641 6.00 6.59 15.73
N ALA A 642 5.74 6.29 17.01
CA ALA A 642 5.63 7.30 18.05
C ALA A 642 6.98 7.97 18.37
N GLN A 643 8.06 7.19 18.43
CA GLN A 643 9.42 7.69 18.68
C GLN A 643 9.95 8.57 17.54
N ILE A 644 9.52 8.41 16.29
CA ILE A 644 9.96 9.30 15.21
C ILE A 644 9.12 10.57 15.08
N TYR A 645 8.00 10.72 15.80
CA TYR A 645 7.19 11.95 15.70
C TYR A 645 7.99 13.17 16.10
N ALA A 646 7.85 14.26 15.34
CA ALA A 646 8.47 15.53 15.66
C ALA A 646 7.90 16.10 16.98
N PRO A 647 8.62 17.04 17.63
CA PRO A 647 8.07 17.89 18.67
C PRO A 647 6.83 18.67 18.19
N ARG A 648 6.21 19.43 19.10
CA ARG A 648 5.06 20.26 18.72
C ARG A 648 5.52 21.35 17.75
N ASP A 649 4.91 21.38 16.56
CA ASP A 649 5.33 22.29 15.49
C ASP A 649 4.52 23.61 15.54
N PRO A 650 5.16 24.76 15.82
CA PRO A 650 4.50 26.06 15.96
C PRO A 650 4.10 26.69 14.61
N MET A 651 4.49 26.12 13.47
CA MET A 651 4.06 26.63 12.16
C MET A 651 2.52 26.78 12.11
N PRO A 652 1.96 27.90 11.60
CA PRO A 652 0.51 28.17 11.67
C PRO A 652 -0.38 27.03 11.14
N GLY A 653 0.06 26.33 10.10
CA GLY A 653 -0.62 25.16 9.53
C GLY A 653 -0.66 23.91 10.40
N ARG A 654 0.18 23.83 11.42
CA ARG A 654 0.45 22.63 12.21
C ARG A 654 -0.29 22.62 13.54
N ARG A 655 -0.68 23.82 14.02
CA ARG A 655 -1.47 24.03 15.24
C ARG A 655 -0.80 23.52 16.51
N ASN A 656 0.53 23.63 16.62
CA ASN A 656 1.31 23.25 17.80
C ASN A 656 1.12 21.76 18.21
N ARG A 657 1.15 20.86 17.23
CA ARG A 657 0.94 19.40 17.39
C ARG A 657 2.17 18.61 16.99
N ARG A 658 2.38 17.48 17.66
CA ARG A 658 3.33 16.43 17.22
C ARG A 658 2.80 15.74 15.99
N ALA A 659 3.68 15.41 15.05
CA ALA A 659 3.29 14.82 13.78
C ALA A 659 4.46 14.11 13.06
N THR A 660 4.16 13.44 11.94
CA THR A 660 5.15 12.65 11.19
C THR A 660 6.28 13.50 10.58
N PRO A 661 7.54 13.02 10.59
CA PRO A 661 8.63 13.66 9.86
C PRO A 661 8.56 13.38 8.33
N PRO A 662 9.20 14.21 7.48
CA PRO A 662 9.31 14.03 6.02
C PRO A 662 10.30 12.92 5.61
N ILE A 663 10.09 11.68 6.05
CA ILE A 663 11.00 10.57 5.73
C ILE A 663 10.37 9.64 4.70
N GLY A 664 11.03 9.49 3.55
CA GLY A 664 10.56 8.65 2.45
C GLY A 664 9.52 9.36 1.60
N ARG A 665 8.62 8.58 0.99
CA ARG A 665 7.48 9.05 0.17
C ARG A 665 6.37 9.74 1.01
N ALA A 666 6.74 10.56 1.98
CA ALA A 666 5.87 11.05 3.04
C ALA A 666 5.71 12.58 3.01
N THR A 667 4.47 13.05 3.10
CA THR A 667 4.18 14.44 3.50
C THR A 667 4.54 14.62 4.98
N ALA A 668 5.17 15.74 5.34
CA ALA A 668 5.49 16.05 6.73
C ALA A 668 4.26 16.53 7.51
N GLY A 669 4.35 16.37 8.82
CA GLY A 669 3.50 16.99 9.82
C GLY A 669 2.03 16.58 9.75
N VAL A 670 1.78 15.32 9.41
CA VAL A 670 0.46 14.71 9.54
C VAL A 670 0.26 14.15 10.96
N PRO A 671 -0.71 14.64 11.74
CA PRO A 671 -1.06 14.06 13.03
C PRO A 671 -2.03 12.89 12.83
N TRP A 672 -1.60 11.68 13.18
CA TRP A 672 -2.36 10.44 13.02
C TRP A 672 -2.92 9.89 14.34
N GLY A 673 -4.07 9.22 14.26
CA GLY A 673 -4.79 8.64 15.40
C GLY A 673 -4.33 7.23 15.81
N LEU A 674 -3.27 6.69 15.21
CA LEU A 674 -2.82 5.30 15.46
C LEU A 674 -2.57 5.06 16.95
N PHE A 675 -1.96 6.03 17.62
CA PHE A 675 -1.54 5.87 19.01
C PHE A 675 -2.73 5.79 19.97
N GLY A 676 -3.84 6.50 19.72
CA GLY A 676 -5.04 6.35 20.55
C GLY A 676 -5.74 5.01 20.36
N LEU A 677 -5.70 4.46 19.14
CA LEU A 677 -6.17 3.09 18.87
C LEU A 677 -5.32 2.09 19.65
N MET A 678 -3.99 2.19 19.55
CA MET A 678 -3.06 1.29 20.24
C MET A 678 -3.14 1.44 21.76
N ALA A 679 -3.30 2.66 22.29
CA ALA A 679 -3.49 2.91 23.71
C ALA A 679 -4.72 2.17 24.25
N LYS A 680 -5.86 2.28 23.55
CA LYS A 680 -7.07 1.54 23.95
C LYS A 680 -6.90 0.03 23.80
N ALA A 681 -6.32 -0.44 22.70
CA ALA A 681 -6.21 -1.87 22.41
C ALA A 681 -5.36 -2.64 23.43
N THR A 682 -4.47 -1.94 24.14
CA THR A 682 -3.48 -2.49 25.08
C THR A 682 -3.68 -2.05 26.52
N SER A 683 -4.76 -1.30 26.84
CA SER A 683 -4.96 -0.73 28.18
C SER A 683 -4.93 -1.77 29.30
N ASP A 684 -5.46 -2.95 29.01
CA ASP A 684 -5.66 -4.01 30.01
C ASP A 684 -4.50 -5.01 30.02
N THR A 685 -3.80 -5.18 28.88
CA THR A 685 -2.74 -6.18 28.70
C THR A 685 -1.33 -5.62 28.83
N ASP A 686 -1.13 -4.32 28.54
CA ASP A 686 0.15 -3.62 28.67
C ASP A 686 -0.08 -2.14 29.06
N PRO A 687 -0.42 -1.86 30.33
CA PRO A 687 -0.75 -0.51 30.79
C PRO A 687 0.39 0.51 30.63
N GLN A 688 1.65 0.07 30.70
CA GLN A 688 2.80 0.95 30.52
C GLN A 688 2.92 1.40 29.07
N TYR A 689 2.83 0.46 28.12
CA TYR A 689 2.80 0.78 26.70
C TYR A 689 1.60 1.69 26.36
N SER A 690 0.42 1.35 26.90
CA SER A 690 -0.81 2.13 26.71
C SER A 690 -0.63 3.59 27.13
N ARG A 691 -0.03 3.87 28.30
CA ARG A 691 0.26 5.24 28.78
C ARG A 691 1.17 6.05 27.86
N GLN A 692 2.17 5.40 27.25
CA GLN A 692 3.08 6.06 26.31
C GLN A 692 2.39 6.34 24.96
N MET A 693 1.58 5.39 24.46
CA MET A 693 0.77 5.61 23.26
C MET A 693 -0.27 6.71 23.48
N GLN A 694 -0.87 6.77 24.68
CA GLN A 694 -1.79 7.84 25.04
C GLN A 694 -1.10 9.20 25.04
N TRP A 695 0.15 9.29 25.53
CA TRP A 695 0.95 10.52 25.48
C TRP A 695 1.24 10.95 24.05
N ALA A 696 1.64 10.01 23.20
CA ALA A 696 1.90 10.29 21.79
C ALA A 696 0.62 10.79 21.09
N TRP A 697 -0.54 10.20 21.39
CA TRP A 697 -1.83 10.63 20.85
C TRP A 697 -2.25 12.01 21.37
N ALA A 698 -2.09 12.28 22.66
CA ALA A 698 -2.35 13.61 23.25
C ALA A 698 -1.51 14.70 22.59
N GLY A 699 -0.25 14.39 22.25
CA GLY A 699 0.64 15.28 21.49
C GLY A 699 0.10 15.67 20.10
N THR A 700 -0.77 14.85 19.50
CA THR A 700 -1.45 15.15 18.23
C THR A 700 -2.71 16.02 18.40
N GLY A 701 -3.03 16.44 19.62
CA GLY A 701 -4.31 17.06 19.95
C GLY A 701 -5.49 16.09 19.86
N TYR A 702 -5.27 14.81 20.19
CA TYR A 702 -6.27 13.74 20.12
C TYR A 702 -6.91 13.58 18.72
N THR A 703 -6.10 13.68 17.66
CA THR A 703 -6.60 13.51 16.29
C THR A 703 -7.27 12.14 16.12
N ARG A 704 -8.44 12.12 15.50
CA ARG A 704 -9.15 10.87 15.14
C ARG A 704 -8.84 10.42 13.72
N ASN A 705 -7.89 11.06 13.05
CA ASN A 705 -7.54 10.68 11.69
C ASN A 705 -6.81 9.33 11.67
N THR A 706 -7.54 8.26 11.37
CA THR A 706 -7.03 6.90 11.15
C THR A 706 -7.00 6.55 9.66
N ALA A 707 -7.02 7.54 8.77
CA ALA A 707 -7.36 7.37 7.36
C ALA A 707 -8.71 6.63 7.12
N ASN A 708 -9.64 6.74 8.09
CA ASN A 708 -10.96 6.08 8.13
C ASN A 708 -10.90 4.56 8.28
N HIS A 709 -9.80 4.04 8.83
CA HIS A 709 -9.64 2.61 9.12
C HIS A 709 -10.43 2.16 10.36
N LEU A 710 -11.27 2.95 11.03
CA LEU A 710 -12.34 2.39 11.89
C LEU A 710 -13.73 2.71 11.34
N GLY A 711 -13.80 3.20 10.09
CA GLY A 711 -15.05 3.46 9.39
C GLY A 711 -16.00 4.44 10.08
N GLY A 712 -15.48 5.34 10.93
CA GLY A 712 -16.27 6.30 11.72
C GLY A 712 -16.40 5.95 13.21
N PHE A 713 -15.96 4.77 13.65
CA PHE A 713 -16.01 4.33 15.05
C PHE A 713 -14.92 4.96 15.94
N GLU A 714 -14.03 5.78 15.40
CA GLU A 714 -12.94 6.42 16.13
C GLU A 714 -13.38 7.13 17.43
N PRO A 715 -14.51 7.88 17.48
CA PRO A 715 -14.92 8.60 18.69
C PRO A 715 -15.41 7.73 19.84
N VAL A 716 -15.74 6.46 19.58
CA VAL A 716 -16.29 5.52 20.58
C VAL A 716 -15.33 4.36 20.86
N TYR A 717 -14.40 4.09 19.95
CA TYR A 717 -13.29 3.16 20.20
C TYR A 717 -12.19 3.83 21.02
N MET A 718 -11.69 4.99 20.58
CA MET A 718 -10.54 5.64 21.20
C MET A 718 -10.97 6.43 22.45
N ASP A 719 -10.20 6.32 23.53
CA ASP A 719 -10.57 6.88 24.83
C ASP A 719 -9.53 7.92 25.32
N PRO A 720 -9.84 9.23 25.26
CA PRO A 720 -8.92 10.27 25.71
C PRO A 720 -8.73 10.30 27.24
N ALA A 721 -9.58 9.61 28.01
CA ALA A 721 -9.51 9.54 29.46
C ALA A 721 -8.54 8.46 29.99
N LEU A 722 -7.94 7.65 29.11
CA LEU A 722 -6.92 6.69 29.52
C LEU A 722 -5.72 7.40 30.18
N PRO A 723 -5.05 6.76 31.16
CA PRO A 723 -3.88 7.34 31.81
C PRO A 723 -2.78 7.69 30.81
N VAL A 724 -2.05 8.78 31.08
CA VAL A 724 -0.97 9.30 30.24
C VAL A 724 0.34 9.32 31.01
N ALA A 725 1.46 8.99 30.36
CA ALA A 725 2.79 9.16 30.94
C ALA A 725 3.76 9.68 29.88
N THR A 726 4.49 10.75 30.22
CA THR A 726 5.58 11.25 29.38
C THR A 726 6.66 10.16 29.27
N PRO A 727 7.02 9.76 28.05
CA PRO A 727 8.04 8.74 27.85
C PRO A 727 9.45 9.31 28.05
N ASP A 728 10.33 8.52 28.66
CA ASP A 728 11.77 8.80 28.75
C ASP A 728 12.49 8.28 27.49
N TRP A 729 12.18 8.89 26.34
CA TRP A 729 12.83 8.55 25.08
C TRP A 729 14.08 9.40 24.85
N ASN A 730 15.23 8.73 24.75
CA ASN A 730 16.52 9.33 24.48
C ASN A 730 16.92 9.14 23.00
N SER A 731 18.07 9.72 22.62
CA SER A 731 18.67 9.48 21.32
C SER A 731 18.83 7.98 21.03
N LYS A 732 18.44 7.56 19.82
CA LYS A 732 18.39 6.15 19.45
C LYS A 732 18.71 5.94 17.98
N LEU A 733 19.47 4.89 17.68
CA LEU A 733 19.65 4.38 16.33
C LEU A 733 18.52 3.42 15.98
N PHE A 734 17.88 3.64 14.84
CA PHE A 734 17.02 2.66 14.18
C PHE A 734 17.83 2.01 13.04
N PRO A 735 18.37 0.78 13.22
CA PRO A 735 19.29 0.14 12.28
C PRO A 735 18.91 0.18 10.80
N GLN A 736 17.61 0.16 10.49
CA GLN A 736 17.14 0.20 9.10
C GLN A 736 16.84 1.61 8.56
N MET A 737 16.75 2.64 9.42
CA MET A 737 16.26 3.97 9.03
C MET A 737 17.22 5.12 9.34
N GLY A 738 18.08 4.97 10.35
CA GLY A 738 19.00 6.01 10.84
C GLY A 738 18.67 6.48 12.26
N PRO A 739 19.48 7.37 12.84
CA PRO A 739 19.29 7.84 14.20
C PRO A 739 18.24 8.94 14.32
N VAL A 740 17.62 8.97 15.50
CA VAL A 740 16.97 10.15 16.07
C VAL A 740 17.84 10.63 17.22
N PHE A 741 18.37 11.84 17.12
CA PHE A 741 18.97 12.55 18.25
C PHE A 741 17.89 13.33 18.98
N ARG A 742 17.91 13.32 20.31
CA ARG A 742 16.84 13.86 21.12
C ARG A 742 17.28 14.26 22.52
N ASN A 743 16.73 15.38 23.00
CA ASN A 743 16.91 15.85 24.36
C ASN A 743 15.63 16.58 24.83
N GLY A 744 15.16 16.29 26.05
CA GLY A 744 13.99 16.97 26.64
C GLY A 744 12.63 16.53 26.09
N VAL A 745 12.36 15.23 25.94
CA VAL A 745 11.06 14.76 25.42
C VAL A 745 9.90 15.23 26.31
N GLY A 746 8.97 15.96 25.70
CA GLY A 746 7.81 16.51 26.41
C GLY A 746 8.02 17.92 26.98
N ASP A 747 9.25 18.41 26.98
CA ASP A 747 9.58 19.80 27.29
C ASP A 747 9.16 20.74 26.15
N GLU A 748 8.88 22.00 26.46
CA GLU A 748 8.55 23.00 25.42
C GLU A 748 9.73 23.34 24.52
N HIS A 749 10.95 23.13 25.01
CA HIS A 749 12.22 23.32 24.30
C HIS A 749 12.83 22.01 23.78
N GLU A 750 12.04 20.94 23.60
CA GLU A 750 12.51 19.65 23.08
C GLU A 750 13.40 19.82 21.84
N ASN A 751 14.59 19.21 21.89
CA ASN A 751 15.51 19.14 20.77
C ASN A 751 15.36 17.78 20.07
N TYR A 752 15.29 17.81 18.74
CA TYR A 752 15.05 16.61 17.93
C TYR A 752 15.73 16.74 16.57
N LEU A 753 16.52 15.76 16.18
CA LEU A 753 17.11 15.68 14.84
C LEU A 753 16.99 14.26 14.31
N ILE A 754 16.37 14.10 13.15
CA ILE A 754 16.26 12.81 12.47
C ILE A 754 17.06 12.80 11.17
N VAL A 755 17.88 11.75 11.02
CA VAL A 755 18.75 11.55 9.87
C VAL A 755 18.27 10.32 9.11
N HIS A 756 18.05 10.47 7.80
CA HIS A 756 17.56 9.37 6.97
C HIS A 756 18.75 8.60 6.39
N ALA A 757 19.08 7.44 6.97
CA ALA A 757 20.17 6.57 6.54
C ALA A 757 19.65 5.17 6.20
N ASN A 758 18.51 5.10 5.50
CA ASN A 758 17.80 3.85 5.27
C ASN A 758 18.63 2.86 4.43
N THR A 759 18.67 1.61 4.86
CA THR A 759 19.44 0.50 4.24
C THR A 759 18.54 -0.48 3.48
N GLY A 760 17.22 -0.32 3.55
CA GLY A 760 16.21 -1.15 2.90
C GLY A 760 15.65 -0.59 1.59
N ALA A 761 14.84 -1.40 0.90
CA ALA A 761 14.38 -1.18 -0.47
C ALA A 761 13.33 -0.05 -0.67
N GLY A 762 12.92 0.66 0.39
CA GLY A 762 11.83 1.64 0.32
C GLY A 762 12.26 3.11 0.22
N ALA A 763 13.52 3.43 0.50
CA ALA A 763 14.03 4.80 0.48
C ALA A 763 14.09 5.39 -0.93
N ARG A 764 13.82 6.69 -1.08
CA ARG A 764 14.12 7.36 -2.35
C ARG A 764 15.62 7.64 -2.43
N PRO A 765 16.24 7.43 -3.61
CA PRO A 765 17.68 7.59 -3.76
C PRO A 765 18.19 9.02 -3.44
N SER A 766 17.33 10.02 -3.60
CA SER A 766 17.60 11.43 -3.29
C SER A 766 17.60 11.76 -1.79
N GLU A 767 16.94 10.97 -0.95
CA GLU A 767 16.78 11.25 0.49
C GLU A 767 17.88 10.62 1.34
N LEU A 768 18.59 9.62 0.80
CA LEU A 768 19.60 8.90 1.56
C LEU A 768 20.72 9.84 2.02
N GLY A 769 20.90 9.89 3.34
CA GLY A 769 21.82 10.79 4.03
C GLY A 769 21.30 12.20 4.29
N CYS A 770 20.02 12.50 4.07
CA CYS A 770 19.51 13.83 4.42
C CYS A 770 19.31 14.02 5.93
N LEU A 771 19.45 15.26 6.40
CA LEU A 771 18.82 15.70 7.65
C LEU A 771 17.34 15.93 7.32
N ALA A 772 16.48 14.99 7.68
CA ALA A 772 15.08 15.05 7.25
C ALA A 772 14.31 16.11 8.03
N LEU A 773 14.56 16.26 9.33
CA LEU A 773 13.93 17.30 10.16
C LEU A 773 14.77 17.60 11.40
N TRP A 774 14.92 18.88 11.73
CA TRP A 774 15.64 19.34 12.91
C TRP A 774 14.85 20.40 13.66
N PHE A 775 14.54 20.10 14.92
CA PHE A 775 14.04 21.02 15.93
C PHE A 775 15.14 21.33 16.93
N ALA A 776 15.27 22.60 17.28
CA ALA A 776 16.12 23.05 18.35
C ALA A 776 15.37 24.08 19.19
N ARG A 777 15.54 24.03 20.51
CA ARG A 777 14.84 24.92 21.46
C ARG A 777 13.31 24.89 21.29
N GLY A 778 12.74 23.75 20.89
CA GLY A 778 11.30 23.57 20.73
C GLY A 778 10.71 23.93 19.37
N VAL A 779 11.49 24.49 18.44
CA VAL A 779 10.98 24.98 17.14
C VAL A 779 11.72 24.36 15.96
N PRO A 780 11.07 24.17 14.79
CA PRO A 780 11.74 23.67 13.60
C PRO A 780 12.75 24.69 13.09
N ILE A 781 13.98 24.24 12.78
CA ILE A 781 15.05 25.10 12.28
C ILE A 781 15.59 24.68 10.92
N ALA A 782 15.53 23.39 10.57
CA ALA A 782 16.06 22.89 9.30
C ALA A 782 15.42 21.56 8.89
N GLY A 783 15.62 21.16 7.64
CA GLY A 783 15.29 19.83 7.13
C GLY A 783 14.66 19.84 5.75
N SER A 784 13.98 18.75 5.39
CA SER A 784 13.26 18.62 4.13
C SER A 784 11.96 19.41 4.11
N PHE A 785 11.57 19.86 2.93
CA PHE A 785 10.29 20.54 2.71
C PHE A 785 9.09 19.63 3.01
N PRO A 786 7.95 20.18 3.43
CA PRO A 786 6.84 19.39 3.95
C PRO A 786 6.02 18.67 2.88
N GLY A 787 6.22 19.00 1.60
CA GLY A 787 5.49 18.43 0.47
C GLY A 787 5.76 16.95 0.19
N GLY A 788 5.25 16.48 -0.95
CA GLY A 788 5.29 15.09 -1.38
C GLY A 788 6.44 14.80 -2.34
N TYR A 789 6.15 14.07 -3.40
CA TYR A 789 7.17 13.48 -4.28
C TYR A 789 8.09 14.50 -4.97
N LYS A 790 7.55 15.59 -5.52
CA LYS A 790 8.36 16.58 -6.26
C LYS A 790 9.35 17.34 -5.36
N GLU A 791 9.02 17.51 -4.08
CA GLU A 791 9.90 18.13 -3.08
C GLU A 791 11.02 17.20 -2.56
N ARG A 792 11.07 15.94 -3.00
CA ARG A 792 12.17 15.01 -2.68
C ARG A 792 13.29 15.03 -3.71
N HIS A 793 13.29 15.96 -4.66
CA HIS A 793 14.40 16.13 -5.59
C HIS A 793 15.69 16.49 -4.84
N GLN A 794 16.84 15.98 -5.29
CA GLN A 794 18.13 16.16 -4.61
C GLN A 794 18.58 17.63 -4.41
N LEU A 795 18.05 18.58 -5.18
CA LEU A 795 18.30 20.02 -5.02
C LEU A 795 17.52 20.67 -3.85
N LEU A 796 16.57 19.94 -3.27
CA LEU A 796 15.65 20.39 -2.23
C LEU A 796 15.86 19.64 -0.89
N VAL A 797 17.01 18.99 -0.73
CA VAL A 797 17.32 18.15 0.44
C VAL A 797 18.67 18.52 1.04
N SER A 798 18.76 18.46 2.37
CA SER A 798 19.97 18.81 3.11
C SER A 798 20.95 17.64 3.19
N ARG A 799 21.84 17.50 2.19
CA ARG A 799 22.88 16.46 2.14
C ARG A 799 24.05 16.85 1.21
N VAL A 800 25.02 15.94 1.07
CA VAL A 800 26.00 15.99 -0.03
C VAL A 800 25.37 15.46 -1.32
N VAL A 801 25.54 16.18 -2.42
CA VAL A 801 25.09 15.77 -3.77
C VAL A 801 26.21 15.96 -4.80
N PRO A 802 26.19 15.22 -5.93
CA PRO A 802 27.06 15.53 -7.06
C PRO A 802 26.79 16.95 -7.60
N ALA A 803 27.79 17.60 -8.19
CA ALA A 803 27.65 18.96 -8.70
C ALA A 803 26.58 19.09 -9.80
N ILE A 804 25.46 19.75 -9.45
CA ILE A 804 24.33 19.99 -10.33
C ILE A 804 23.73 21.38 -10.05
N SER A 805 23.19 22.01 -11.10
CA SER A 805 22.46 23.28 -11.03
C SER A 805 21.22 23.22 -11.92
N TRP A 806 20.37 24.23 -11.82
CA TRP A 806 19.20 24.44 -12.67
C TRP A 806 19.00 25.94 -12.85
N ARG A 807 18.70 26.39 -14.07
CA ARG A 807 18.43 27.80 -14.37
C ARG A 807 16.97 28.00 -14.79
N GLU A 808 16.43 29.17 -14.46
CA GLU A 808 15.09 29.55 -14.88
C GLU A 808 14.96 29.49 -16.40
N GLY A 809 13.85 28.90 -16.88
CA GLY A 809 13.62 28.61 -18.30
C GLY A 809 14.14 27.24 -18.76
N GLU A 810 15.03 26.57 -18.02
CA GLU A 810 15.46 25.21 -18.34
C GLU A 810 14.39 24.17 -17.95
N ARG A 811 14.25 23.11 -18.74
CA ARG A 811 13.36 21.99 -18.41
C ARG A 811 13.86 21.29 -17.14
N TRP A 812 12.95 21.06 -16.19
CA TRP A 812 13.25 20.26 -14.99
C TRP A 812 13.57 18.81 -15.37
N ASP A 813 14.80 18.37 -15.09
CA ASP A 813 15.30 17.05 -15.49
C ASP A 813 14.99 15.98 -14.43
N GLU A 814 13.84 15.33 -14.60
CA GLU A 814 13.39 14.21 -13.77
C GLU A 814 14.29 12.96 -13.85
N SER A 815 15.22 12.87 -14.81
CA SER A 815 16.19 11.78 -14.87
C SER A 815 17.29 11.90 -13.81
N ARG A 816 17.47 13.11 -13.24
CA ARG A 816 18.46 13.43 -12.19
C ARG A 816 17.79 13.66 -10.84
N PHE A 817 16.72 12.92 -10.56
CA PHE A 817 15.94 13.09 -9.34
C PHE A 817 16.76 12.82 -8.07
N GLY A 818 17.56 11.76 -8.08
CA GLY A 818 18.49 11.39 -7.02
C GLY A 818 19.62 10.50 -7.53
N CYS A 819 20.33 9.83 -6.61
CA CYS A 819 21.42 8.94 -6.98
C CYS A 819 21.19 7.55 -6.40
N ARG A 820 21.34 6.50 -7.21
CA ARG A 820 21.43 5.13 -6.69
C ARG A 820 22.59 5.07 -5.70
N THR A 821 22.30 4.69 -4.46
CA THR A 821 23.21 4.86 -3.32
C THR A 821 23.30 3.59 -2.50
N ASP A 822 24.52 3.15 -2.18
CA ASP A 822 24.73 2.18 -1.10
C ASP A 822 24.92 2.92 0.22
N VAL A 823 24.34 2.38 1.29
CA VAL A 823 24.43 2.93 2.64
C VAL A 823 25.10 1.92 3.56
N ARG A 824 26.10 2.36 4.31
CA ARG A 824 26.77 1.58 5.35
C ARG A 824 26.68 2.30 6.69
N MET A 825 25.82 1.81 7.57
CA MET A 825 25.75 2.30 8.95
C MET A 825 27.10 2.13 9.66
N GLY A 826 27.51 3.15 10.39
CA GLY A 826 28.70 3.14 11.23
C GLY A 826 28.36 3.16 12.72
N ALA A 827 29.31 3.61 13.53
CA ALA A 827 29.14 3.71 14.97
C ALA A 827 28.04 4.71 15.34
N PHE A 828 27.30 4.39 16.41
CA PHE A 828 26.36 5.26 17.08
C PHE A 828 26.61 5.20 18.59
N SER A 829 26.56 6.33 19.26
CA SER A 829 26.53 6.40 20.72
C SER A 829 25.65 7.57 21.17
N ALA A 830 24.94 7.35 22.28
CA ALA A 830 24.21 8.38 22.98
C ALA A 830 24.72 8.44 24.42
N LEU A 831 25.36 9.54 24.79
CA LEU A 831 25.96 9.78 26.10
C LEU A 831 25.39 11.08 26.66
N PRO A 832 25.38 11.26 28.00
CA PRO A 832 25.04 12.55 28.59
C PRO A 832 25.87 13.68 27.96
N ARG A 833 25.16 14.71 27.47
CA ARG A 833 25.70 15.87 26.76
C ARG A 833 26.39 15.62 25.40
N GLN A 834 26.43 14.39 24.88
CA GLN A 834 27.07 14.09 23.60
C GLN A 834 26.48 12.85 22.92
N ASP A 835 25.98 13.03 21.71
CA ASP A 835 25.70 11.92 20.80
C ASP A 835 26.67 11.90 19.61
N TYR A 836 26.92 10.70 19.08
CA TYR A 836 27.74 10.49 17.89
C TYR A 836 27.07 9.54 16.92
N PHE A 837 27.19 9.84 15.62
CA PHE A 837 26.81 8.93 14.54
C PHE A 837 27.76 9.04 13.35
N ALA A 838 28.07 7.89 12.75
CA ALA A 838 28.80 7.80 11.50
C ALA A 838 28.06 6.94 10.49
N THR A 839 28.19 7.28 9.21
CA THR A 839 27.60 6.50 8.11
C THR A 839 28.35 6.77 6.81
N GLY A 840 28.46 5.75 5.96
CA GLY A 840 29.07 5.81 4.64
C GLY A 840 28.02 5.71 3.54
N TYR A 841 28.25 6.44 2.46
CA TYR A 841 27.42 6.50 1.26
C TYR A 841 28.29 6.33 0.02
N LEU A 842 27.83 5.52 -0.93
CA LEU A 842 28.44 5.42 -2.26
C LEU A 842 27.40 5.80 -3.32
N LEU A 843 27.50 7.02 -3.86
CA LEU A 843 26.64 7.50 -4.93
C LEU A 843 27.16 6.95 -6.27
N LYS A 844 26.39 6.09 -6.95
CA LYS A 844 26.87 5.32 -8.11
C LYS A 844 26.54 5.93 -9.47
N ALA A 845 25.33 6.48 -9.60
CA ALA A 845 24.80 7.04 -10.83
C ALA A 845 23.50 7.78 -10.53
N TRP A 846 23.03 8.59 -11.49
CA TRP A 846 21.69 9.15 -11.45
C TRP A 846 20.61 8.06 -11.41
N GLU A 847 19.53 8.36 -10.70
CA GLU A 847 18.32 7.57 -10.68
C GLU A 847 17.12 8.52 -10.83
N GLY A 848 16.34 8.28 -11.89
CA GLY A 848 15.23 9.15 -12.28
C GLY A 848 13.94 8.90 -11.51
N GLY A 849 13.01 9.85 -11.62
CA GLY A 849 11.69 9.76 -11.01
C GLY A 849 10.71 10.79 -11.59
N ARG A 850 9.58 10.31 -12.14
CA ARG A 850 8.54 11.16 -12.74
C ARG A 850 7.53 11.61 -11.69
N TYR A 851 7.74 12.79 -11.10
CA TYR A 851 6.95 13.31 -9.98
C TYR A 851 6.46 14.75 -10.18
N GLY A 852 6.81 15.37 -11.31
CA GLY A 852 6.47 16.75 -11.65
C GLY A 852 7.52 17.76 -11.16
N THR A 853 7.33 18.99 -11.61
CA THR A 853 8.20 20.13 -11.28
C THR A 853 7.65 20.87 -10.05
N PRO A 854 8.48 21.21 -9.06
CA PRO A 854 8.08 22.10 -7.97
C PRO A 854 7.65 23.49 -8.50
N ALA A 855 6.75 24.17 -7.81
CA ALA A 855 6.27 25.49 -8.24
C ALA A 855 7.25 26.60 -7.83
N GLY A 856 7.22 27.73 -8.54
CA GLY A 856 7.93 28.95 -8.14
C GLY A 856 9.45 28.79 -8.03
N LEU A 857 10.06 27.96 -8.88
CA LEU A 857 11.51 27.77 -8.93
C LEU A 857 12.21 29.06 -9.39
N VAL A 858 13.38 29.33 -8.82
CA VAL A 858 14.30 30.40 -9.23
C VAL A 858 15.68 29.81 -9.47
N SER A 859 16.55 30.47 -10.26
CA SER A 859 17.86 29.91 -10.62
C SER A 859 18.70 29.47 -9.40
N TRP A 860 19.18 28.22 -9.46
CA TRP A 860 20.10 27.62 -8.47
C TRP A 860 21.52 28.18 -8.64
N PRO A 861 22.39 28.03 -7.61
CA PRO A 861 23.79 28.40 -7.72
C PRO A 861 24.46 27.73 -8.95
N PRO A 862 25.15 28.47 -9.83
CA PRO A 862 25.77 27.92 -11.04
C PRO A 862 26.90 26.96 -10.69
N VAL A 863 27.08 25.85 -11.41
CA VAL A 863 28.20 24.90 -11.21
C VAL A 863 29.14 24.93 -12.42
N ASP A 864 30.45 24.89 -12.17
CA ASP A 864 31.49 25.00 -13.21
C ASP A 864 31.77 23.63 -13.87
N ASP A 865 31.75 22.58 -13.05
CA ASP A 865 32.06 21.21 -13.46
C ASP A 865 30.80 20.34 -13.48
N ALA A 866 30.71 19.45 -14.46
CA ALA A 866 29.62 18.48 -14.54
C ALA A 866 29.71 17.42 -13.44
N ALA A 867 28.56 16.95 -12.95
CA ALA A 867 28.49 15.81 -12.06
C ALA A 867 29.18 14.57 -12.66
N ALA A 868 29.90 13.84 -11.80
CA ALA A 868 30.55 12.59 -12.15
C ALA A 868 30.41 11.58 -10.99
N PHE A 869 30.59 10.29 -11.31
CA PHE A 869 30.40 9.16 -10.40
C PHE A 869 31.56 8.16 -10.51
N PRO A 870 31.77 7.27 -9.51
CA PRO A 870 31.10 7.28 -8.20
C PRO A 870 31.60 8.39 -7.28
N VAL A 871 30.78 8.78 -6.29
CA VAL A 871 31.17 9.67 -5.18
C VAL A 871 31.09 8.88 -3.89
N SER A 872 32.21 8.76 -3.19
CA SER A 872 32.24 8.22 -1.83
C SER A 872 32.04 9.37 -0.85
N TRP A 873 31.16 9.17 0.12
CA TRP A 873 30.81 10.17 1.11
C TRP A 873 30.66 9.53 2.49
N ARG A 874 31.48 9.94 3.45
CA ARG A 874 31.36 9.55 4.87
C ARG A 874 30.85 10.72 5.68
N ARG A 875 29.66 10.57 6.26
CA ARG A 875 29.11 11.52 7.23
C ARG A 875 29.47 11.12 8.65
N ARG A 876 29.92 12.09 9.44
CA ARG A 876 30.08 11.98 10.89
C ARG A 876 29.45 13.18 11.57
N MET A 877 28.72 12.90 12.65
CA MET A 877 27.90 13.87 13.36
C MET A 877 28.20 13.76 14.84
N LEU A 878 28.60 14.87 15.45
CA LEU A 878 28.74 15.02 16.89
C LEU A 878 27.68 16.02 17.34
N TYR A 879 26.64 15.52 18.02
CA TYR A 879 25.56 16.35 18.54
C TYR A 879 25.85 16.67 20.00
N ILE A 880 26.23 17.92 20.26
CA ILE A 880 26.55 18.42 21.59
C ILE A 880 25.26 18.89 22.24
N GLN A 881 25.05 18.50 23.48
CA GLN A 881 23.81 18.78 24.21
C GLN A 881 24.12 19.47 25.54
N ASP A 882 23.09 20.08 26.11
CA ASP A 882 23.10 20.53 27.50
C ASP A 882 22.19 19.63 28.35
N ASP A 883 22.35 19.67 29.68
CA ASP A 883 21.42 18.97 30.57
C ASP A 883 20.02 19.56 30.46
N LYS A 884 19.94 20.87 30.19
CA LYS A 884 18.68 21.55 29.99
C LYS A 884 18.31 21.60 28.49
N PRO A 885 17.05 21.32 28.12
CA PRO A 885 16.61 21.43 26.72
C PRO A 885 16.71 22.85 26.16
N ASP A 886 16.58 23.86 27.02
CA ASP A 886 16.81 25.29 26.76
C ASP A 886 18.28 25.72 26.97
N GLY A 887 19.22 24.78 26.99
CA GLY A 887 20.66 25.06 26.91
C GLY A 887 21.23 24.88 25.49
N PRO A 888 22.54 25.06 25.31
CA PRO A 888 23.20 24.89 24.01
C PRO A 888 23.15 23.43 23.52
N ASN A 889 22.33 23.20 22.50
CA ASN A 889 22.18 21.92 21.80
C ASN A 889 22.46 22.13 20.30
N TYR A 890 23.62 21.67 19.81
CA TYR A 890 24.13 22.01 18.48
C TYR A 890 24.86 20.86 17.79
N LEU A 891 25.06 20.99 16.48
CA LEU A 891 25.62 19.94 15.65
C LEU A 891 26.98 20.34 15.07
N VAL A 892 28.00 19.52 15.31
CA VAL A 892 29.27 19.53 14.57
C VAL A 892 29.22 18.39 13.55
N LEU A 893 29.29 18.72 12.27
CA LEU A 893 29.13 17.78 11.17
C LEU A 893 30.37 17.79 10.29
N ARG A 894 30.91 16.60 10.02
CA ARG A 894 31.97 16.36 9.04
C ARG A 894 31.47 15.42 7.96
N ASP A 895 31.31 15.94 6.76
CA ASP A 895 31.10 15.15 5.55
C ASP A 895 32.41 15.08 4.77
N SER A 896 33.05 13.91 4.79
CA SER A 896 34.27 13.63 4.03
C SER A 896 33.90 13.01 2.69
N VAL A 897 34.38 13.59 1.58
CA VAL A 897 34.13 13.10 0.22
C VAL A 897 35.42 12.63 -0.44
N SER A 898 35.35 11.55 -1.20
CA SER A 898 36.44 11.05 -2.03
C SER A 898 35.99 10.50 -3.38
N GLY A 899 36.93 10.39 -4.33
CA GLY A 899 36.70 9.92 -5.71
C GLY A 899 37.04 10.96 -6.79
N GLY A 900 37.54 12.13 -6.39
CA GLY A 900 38.03 13.21 -7.25
C GLY A 900 36.93 13.94 -8.02
N LYS A 901 35.67 13.86 -7.56
CA LYS A 901 34.50 14.40 -8.28
C LYS A 901 33.96 15.66 -7.60
N PRO A 902 33.40 16.60 -8.38
CA PRO A 902 32.84 17.82 -7.80
C PRO A 902 31.54 17.52 -7.04
N THR A 903 31.43 18.07 -5.83
CA THR A 903 30.29 17.86 -4.92
C THR A 903 29.77 19.19 -4.38
N LEU A 904 28.51 19.17 -3.95
CA LEU A 904 27.85 20.26 -3.24
C LEU A 904 27.41 19.74 -1.88
N TRP A 905 27.64 20.52 -0.82
CA TRP A 905 26.98 20.33 0.46
C TRP A 905 25.84 21.33 0.57
N GLN A 906 24.63 20.85 0.82
CA GLN A 906 23.42 21.68 0.87
C GLN A 906 22.78 21.60 2.26
N MET A 907 22.35 22.76 2.77
CA MET A 907 21.55 22.85 3.99
C MET A 907 20.42 23.87 3.82
N TRP A 908 19.18 23.40 3.94
CA TRP A 908 17.98 24.23 3.92
C TRP A 908 17.50 24.54 5.34
N THR A 909 17.39 25.83 5.65
CA THR A 909 17.08 26.36 6.98
C THR A 909 15.79 27.13 6.96
N LEU A 910 14.94 26.93 7.97
CA LEU A 910 13.68 27.64 8.14
C LEU A 910 13.93 29.05 8.69
N SER A 911 14.26 29.97 7.79
CA SER A 911 14.70 31.33 8.12
C SER A 911 14.06 32.40 7.24
N ASP A 912 14.12 33.65 7.67
CA ASP A 912 13.73 34.86 6.91
C ASP A 912 14.89 35.55 6.19
N GLY A 913 16.07 34.95 6.27
CA GLY A 913 17.22 35.29 5.47
C GLY A 913 18.48 34.64 6.01
N LEU A 914 19.51 34.59 5.16
CA LEU A 914 20.84 34.09 5.50
C LEU A 914 21.91 35.06 5.00
N GLY A 915 22.85 35.41 5.87
CA GLY A 915 23.96 36.33 5.55
C GLY A 915 25.10 36.22 6.55
N SER A 916 26.11 37.10 6.44
CA SER A 916 27.10 37.27 7.50
C SER A 916 26.43 37.72 8.81
N PRO A 917 27.09 37.60 9.99
CA PRO A 917 26.50 38.08 11.24
C PRO A 917 26.02 39.54 11.19
N GLN A 918 26.74 40.42 10.49
CA GLN A 918 26.33 41.82 10.30
C GLN A 918 25.08 41.92 9.40
N GLN A 919 25.09 41.25 8.23
CA GLN A 919 23.95 41.24 7.33
C GLN A 919 22.70 40.64 7.98
N ALA A 920 22.87 39.67 8.89
CA ALA A 920 21.78 39.08 9.62
C ALA A 920 21.13 40.06 10.60
N GLN A 921 21.88 40.99 11.20
CA GLN A 921 21.31 42.08 12.01
C GLN A 921 20.43 42.99 11.14
N ASP A 922 20.92 43.38 9.95
CA ASP A 922 20.14 44.20 9.01
C ASP A 922 18.88 43.46 8.54
N LEU A 923 19.00 42.16 8.27
CA LEU A 923 17.87 41.31 7.89
C LEU A 923 16.85 41.21 9.01
N ARG A 924 17.27 41.03 10.26
CA ARG A 924 16.36 41.03 11.44
C ARG A 924 15.57 42.33 11.52
N ALA A 925 16.21 43.47 11.32
CA ALA A 925 15.54 44.76 11.30
C ALA A 925 14.53 44.84 10.12
N ALA A 926 14.91 44.36 8.93
CA ALA A 926 14.07 44.38 7.75
C ALA A 926 12.83 43.46 7.83
N VAL A 927 12.93 42.35 8.57
CA VAL A 927 11.85 41.34 8.69
C VAL A 927 11.13 41.36 10.05
N ALA A 928 11.35 42.39 10.87
CA ALA A 928 10.79 42.52 12.21
C ALA A 928 9.26 42.27 12.22
N GLY A 929 8.86 41.08 12.69
CA GLY A 929 7.45 40.66 12.79
C GLY A 929 6.77 40.22 11.48
N LYS A 930 7.50 40.02 10.36
CA LYS A 930 6.91 39.62 9.07
C LYS A 930 7.68 38.48 8.40
N GLU A 931 6.98 37.41 8.03
CA GLU A 931 7.52 36.31 7.22
C GLU A 931 7.87 36.77 5.80
N ARG A 932 9.01 36.32 5.28
CA ARG A 932 9.42 36.60 3.89
C ARG A 932 9.00 35.48 2.94
N ARG A 933 7.92 35.73 2.20
CA ARG A 933 7.23 34.76 1.32
C ARG A 933 7.57 34.87 -0.16
N GLN A 934 8.84 35.14 -0.48
CA GLN A 934 9.29 35.31 -1.87
C GLN A 934 10.53 34.46 -2.12
N ALA A 935 10.58 33.77 -3.26
CA ALA A 935 11.79 33.10 -3.70
C ALA A 935 12.84 34.14 -4.13
N VAL A 936 14.12 33.85 -3.88
CA VAL A 936 15.23 34.75 -4.19
C VAL A 936 16.29 33.93 -4.93
N PRO A 937 16.71 34.35 -6.14
CA PRO A 937 17.75 33.66 -6.90
C PRO A 937 19.07 33.55 -6.14
N ALA A 938 19.92 32.63 -6.59
CA ALA A 938 21.22 32.40 -5.99
C ALA A 938 22.15 33.63 -6.03
N ARG A 939 22.81 33.89 -4.90
CA ARG A 939 23.87 34.90 -4.76
C ARG A 939 25.05 34.35 -3.97
N ALA A 940 26.24 34.88 -4.24
CA ALA A 940 27.45 34.48 -3.53
C ALA A 940 27.48 35.02 -2.10
N LEU A 941 28.16 34.28 -1.22
CA LEU A 941 28.48 34.64 0.15
C LEU A 941 30.00 34.71 0.34
N ARG A 942 30.45 35.63 1.20
CA ARG A 942 31.87 35.79 1.57
C ARG A 942 32.09 35.48 3.06
N GLY A 943 33.24 34.92 3.37
CA GLY A 943 33.62 34.53 4.73
C GLY A 943 33.25 33.08 5.06
N ASN A 944 33.36 32.73 6.35
CA ASN A 944 33.12 31.39 6.88
C ASN A 944 32.15 31.38 8.07
N ARG A 945 31.51 32.52 8.36
CA ARG A 945 30.49 32.67 9.41
C ARG A 945 29.22 33.24 8.80
N PHE A 946 28.11 32.57 9.04
CA PHE A 946 26.80 32.98 8.56
C PHE A 946 25.75 32.79 9.64
N THR A 947 24.72 33.61 9.63
CA THR A 947 23.58 33.49 10.53
C THR A 947 22.32 33.41 9.67
N ALA A 948 21.53 32.35 9.90
CA ALA A 948 20.18 32.24 9.38
C ALA A 948 19.21 32.80 10.43
N VAL A 949 18.45 33.84 10.06
CA VAL A 949 17.49 34.50 10.95
C VAL A 949 16.23 33.65 11.02
N GLY A 950 15.99 32.92 12.11
CA GLY A 950 14.90 31.93 12.16
C GLY A 950 13.51 32.53 12.28
N GLN A 951 12.49 31.78 11.89
CA GLN A 951 11.10 32.26 11.88
C GLN A 951 10.45 32.28 13.28
N PHE A 952 11.03 31.57 14.27
CA PHE A 952 10.45 31.38 15.61
C PHE A 952 11.40 31.76 16.75
N ASN A 953 12.04 32.93 16.65
CA ASN A 953 13.00 33.45 17.63
C ASN A 953 14.25 32.57 17.90
N VAL A 954 14.51 31.58 17.05
CA VAL A 954 15.70 30.73 17.14
C VAL A 954 16.51 30.91 15.86
N ASP A 955 17.63 31.60 15.97
CA ASP A 955 18.55 31.80 14.86
C ASP A 955 19.58 30.66 14.81
N VAL A 956 20.10 30.36 13.62
CA VAL A 956 21.14 29.32 13.43
C VAL A 956 22.42 29.95 12.94
N ASP A 957 23.48 29.86 13.75
CA ASP A 957 24.83 30.27 13.38
C ASP A 957 25.59 29.11 12.73
N TYR A 958 26.11 29.37 11.53
CA TYR A 958 26.97 28.47 10.76
C TYR A 958 28.43 28.91 10.89
N TYR A 959 29.29 28.00 11.31
CA TYR A 959 30.74 28.15 11.21
C TYR A 959 31.32 27.08 10.27
N VAL A 960 31.84 27.53 9.14
CA VAL A 960 32.49 26.67 8.14
C VAL A 960 33.97 26.56 8.48
N ALA A 961 34.35 25.47 9.13
CA ALA A 961 35.74 25.16 9.44
C ALA A 961 36.50 24.62 8.21
N ALA A 962 35.81 23.88 7.34
CA ALA A 962 36.29 23.47 6.02
C ALA A 962 35.11 23.25 5.05
N PRO A 963 35.27 23.50 3.74
CA PRO A 963 36.42 24.13 3.10
C PRO A 963 36.46 25.64 3.32
N LEU A 964 37.66 26.25 3.32
CA LEU A 964 37.84 27.70 3.48
C LEU A 964 37.94 28.45 2.14
N GLY A 965 38.62 27.87 1.15
CA GLY A 965 38.95 28.50 -0.13
C GLY A 965 37.98 28.26 -1.29
N THR A 966 36.73 27.85 -1.04
CA THR A 966 35.76 27.56 -2.10
C THR A 966 34.57 28.54 -2.09
N PRO A 967 33.90 28.75 -3.24
CA PRO A 967 32.71 29.58 -3.30
C PRO A 967 31.57 29.07 -2.42
N ARG A 968 30.81 30.00 -1.87
CA ARG A 968 29.64 29.73 -1.03
C ARG A 968 28.46 30.51 -1.57
N TRP A 969 27.28 29.92 -1.48
CA TRP A 969 26.08 30.47 -2.08
C TRP A 969 24.91 30.38 -1.13
N THR A 970 23.99 31.32 -1.29
CA THR A 970 22.66 31.26 -0.69
C THR A 970 21.60 31.60 -1.73
N MET A 971 20.41 31.04 -1.53
CA MET A 971 19.20 31.34 -2.27
C MET A 971 18.02 31.10 -1.34
N ARG A 972 16.83 31.58 -1.74
CA ARG A 972 15.59 31.36 -0.99
C ARG A 972 14.57 30.67 -1.87
N TRP A 973 13.94 29.62 -1.36
CA TRP A 973 12.85 28.96 -2.06
C TRP A 973 11.81 28.44 -1.08
N GLY A 974 10.58 28.37 -1.56
CA GLY A 974 9.43 27.91 -0.79
C GLY A 974 8.15 28.07 -1.59
N GLN A 975 7.06 27.51 -1.07
CA GLN A 975 5.74 27.63 -1.67
C GLN A 975 4.64 27.54 -0.62
N ARG A 976 3.41 27.79 -1.05
CA ARG A 976 2.21 27.52 -0.26
C ARG A 976 1.82 26.05 -0.41
N TYR A 977 1.68 25.36 0.71
CA TYR A 977 1.19 23.99 0.80
C TYR A 977 -0.30 23.99 1.16
N VAL A 978 -1.05 23.14 0.45
CA VAL A 978 -2.46 22.84 0.70
C VAL A 978 -2.64 21.33 0.49
N ASP A 979 -2.02 20.53 1.35
CA ASP A 979 -2.01 19.07 1.22
C ASP A 979 -2.36 18.39 2.55
N TYR A 980 -3.22 17.36 2.54
CA TYR A 980 -3.83 16.56 3.63
C TYR A 980 -3.96 17.16 5.06
N SER A 981 -2.86 17.67 5.64
CA SER A 981 -2.75 18.23 7.00
C SER A 981 -1.76 19.40 7.14
N VAL A 982 -1.14 19.83 6.04
CA VAL A 982 -0.21 20.97 5.95
C VAL A 982 -0.92 22.11 5.24
N GLN A 983 -1.03 23.25 5.90
CA GLN A 983 -1.60 24.46 5.29
C GLN A 983 -0.70 25.66 5.58
N GLY A 984 -0.30 26.39 4.55
CA GLY A 984 0.46 27.63 4.73
C GLY A 984 1.74 27.67 3.93
N HIS A 985 2.54 28.69 4.18
CA HIS A 985 3.78 28.96 3.46
C HIS A 985 4.96 28.33 4.20
N ASP A 986 5.89 27.74 3.46
CA ASP A 986 7.16 27.24 4.01
C ASP A 986 8.28 27.68 3.08
N TYR A 987 8.98 28.74 3.49
CA TYR A 987 10.13 29.32 2.80
C TYR A 987 11.39 29.10 3.61
N ARG A 988 12.46 28.72 2.92
CA ARG A 988 13.74 28.36 3.52
C ARG A 988 14.88 29.01 2.76
N ASP A 989 15.99 29.25 3.45
CA ASP A 989 17.23 29.70 2.84
C ASP A 989 18.21 28.53 2.75
N LEU A 990 18.90 28.44 1.61
CA LEU A 990 19.97 27.47 1.37
C LEU A 990 21.30 28.06 1.83
N LEU A 991 22.12 27.27 2.51
CA LEU A 991 23.57 27.41 2.49
C LEU A 991 24.15 26.29 1.63
N GLN A 992 24.88 26.66 0.57
CA GLN A 992 25.58 25.71 -0.29
C GLN A 992 27.10 25.92 -0.22
N LEU A 993 27.83 24.85 0.09
CA LEU A 993 29.28 24.76 0.04
C LEU A 993 29.72 23.81 -1.09
N ARG A 994 30.98 23.90 -1.52
CA ARG A 994 31.48 23.14 -2.67
C ARG A 994 32.90 22.62 -2.49
N LEU A 995 33.18 21.51 -3.15
CA LEU A 995 34.49 20.94 -3.38
C LEU A 995 34.59 20.51 -4.85
N LYS A 996 35.74 20.76 -5.47
CA LYS A 996 36.03 20.30 -6.85
C LYS A 996 36.45 18.83 -6.92
N GLY A 997 36.88 18.26 -5.80
CA GLY A 997 37.30 16.87 -5.66
C GLY A 997 37.25 16.43 -4.20
N ASP A 998 38.27 15.68 -3.77
CA ASP A 998 38.36 15.12 -2.41
C ASP A 998 38.48 16.22 -1.35
N GLY A 999 37.93 15.96 -0.17
CA GLY A 999 38.06 16.87 0.97
C GLY A 999 36.94 16.72 2.00
N ASP A 1000 36.88 17.69 2.91
CA ASP A 1000 35.91 17.72 4.00
C ASP A 1000 35.02 18.96 3.94
N TYR A 1001 33.73 18.75 4.19
CA TYR A 1001 32.84 19.77 4.73
C TYR A 1001 32.79 19.61 6.25
N LEU A 1002 33.47 20.48 7.00
CA LEU A 1002 33.38 20.55 8.46
C LEU A 1002 32.63 21.82 8.85
N VAL A 1003 31.42 21.64 9.39
CA VAL A 1003 30.50 22.73 9.70
C VAL A 1003 29.96 22.57 11.12
N VAL A 1004 30.01 23.66 11.90
CA VAL A 1004 29.25 23.77 13.15
C VAL A 1004 27.96 24.54 12.85
N MET A 1005 26.85 23.99 13.31
CA MET A 1005 25.51 24.58 13.19
C MET A 1005 24.97 24.77 14.60
N PHE A 1006 24.90 26.01 15.07
CA PHE A 1006 24.60 26.38 16.44
C PHE A 1006 23.27 27.14 16.52
N PRO A 1007 22.18 26.48 16.93
CA PRO A 1007 20.90 27.13 17.20
C PRO A 1007 20.96 27.89 18.53
N ARG A 1008 20.48 29.12 18.55
CA ARG A 1008 20.37 29.94 19.76
C ARG A 1008 19.12 30.79 19.74
N PHE A 1009 18.64 31.19 20.91
CA PHE A 1009 17.64 32.23 20.96
C PHE A 1009 18.24 33.53 20.39
N ARG A 1010 17.41 34.33 19.74
CA ARG A 1010 17.87 35.51 18.98
C ARG A 1010 18.64 36.51 19.83
N GLU A 1011 18.21 36.65 21.07
CA GLU A 1011 18.77 37.53 22.10
C GLU A 1011 20.08 37.01 22.70
N GLU A 1012 20.35 35.71 22.63
CA GLU A 1012 21.61 35.13 23.10
C GLU A 1012 22.77 35.62 22.20
N ALA A 1013 23.93 35.90 22.81
CA ALA A 1013 25.12 36.25 22.05
C ALA A 1013 25.57 35.08 21.15
N ALA A 1014 26.00 35.40 19.92
CA ALA A 1014 26.56 34.39 19.03
C ALA A 1014 27.88 33.84 19.61
N PRO A 1015 28.07 32.51 19.64
CA PRO A 1015 29.28 31.92 20.18
C PRO A 1015 30.52 32.23 19.31
N ARG A 1016 31.68 32.13 19.95
CA ARG A 1016 32.98 32.26 19.28
C ARG A 1016 33.48 30.88 18.87
N PHE A 1017 33.85 30.75 17.61
CA PHE A 1017 34.38 29.50 17.04
C PHE A 1017 35.85 29.63 16.64
N ALA A 1018 36.64 28.58 16.89
CA ALA A 1018 37.99 28.45 16.38
C ALA A 1018 38.28 27.01 15.92
N THR A 1019 38.72 26.85 14.67
CA THR A 1019 39.29 25.60 14.18
C THR A 1019 40.74 25.47 14.66
N LEU A 1020 41.08 24.35 15.28
CA LEU A 1020 42.40 24.06 15.83
C LEU A 1020 42.91 22.72 15.31
N SER A 1021 44.23 22.50 15.42
CA SER A 1021 44.90 21.24 15.04
C SER A 1021 44.50 20.74 13.64
N ASP A 1022 44.64 21.61 12.63
CA ASP A 1022 44.31 21.32 11.22
C ASP A 1022 42.90 20.76 11.00
N GLY A 1023 41.92 21.28 11.73
CA GLY A 1023 40.53 20.86 11.59
C GLY A 1023 40.19 19.57 12.33
N ALA A 1024 41.05 19.11 13.23
CA ALA A 1024 40.74 18.02 14.14
C ALA A 1024 39.78 18.43 15.27
N VAL A 1025 39.90 19.70 15.70
CA VAL A 1025 39.20 20.24 16.87
C VAL A 1025 38.49 21.53 16.47
N VAL A 1026 37.24 21.68 16.91
CA VAL A 1026 36.56 22.97 16.88
C VAL A 1026 36.26 23.40 18.32
N ARG A 1027 36.83 24.54 18.72
CA ARG A 1027 36.54 25.17 20.01
C ARG A 1027 35.35 26.11 19.85
N VAL A 1028 34.36 25.97 20.72
CA VAL A 1028 33.16 26.80 20.80
C VAL A 1028 33.11 27.44 22.18
N THR A 1029 33.02 28.76 22.25
CA THR A 1029 33.00 29.50 23.53
C THR A 1029 31.85 30.49 23.55
N GLY A 1030 31.07 30.48 24.63
CA GLY A 1030 29.97 31.42 24.89
C GLY A 1030 29.81 31.68 26.38
N GLU A 1031 28.69 32.29 26.77
CA GLU A 1031 28.36 32.50 28.20
C GLU A 1031 28.16 31.18 28.96
N PHE A 1032 27.79 30.11 28.26
CA PHE A 1032 27.64 28.77 28.81
C PHE A 1032 28.98 28.11 29.20
N GLY A 1033 30.13 28.62 28.73
CA GLY A 1033 31.45 28.03 28.94
C GLY A 1033 32.21 27.75 27.64
N THR A 1034 33.08 26.75 27.67
CA THR A 1034 33.90 26.35 26.51
C THR A 1034 33.77 24.86 26.21
N ASP A 1035 33.46 24.55 24.95
CA ASP A 1035 33.46 23.19 24.42
C ASP A 1035 34.59 23.00 23.41
N TYR A 1036 35.30 21.88 23.50
CA TYR A 1036 36.22 21.39 22.48
C TYR A 1036 35.59 20.18 21.83
N CYS A 1037 35.23 20.31 20.55
CA CYS A 1037 34.59 19.26 19.76
C CYS A 1037 35.63 18.57 18.89
N PHE A 1038 35.84 17.27 19.10
CA PHE A 1038 36.79 16.45 18.35
C PHE A 1038 36.04 15.65 17.30
N LEU A 1039 36.33 15.90 16.03
CA LEU A 1039 35.75 15.14 14.93
C LEU A 1039 36.75 14.99 13.77
N PRO A 1040 37.98 14.51 14.01
CA PRO A 1040 39.07 14.48 13.03
C PRO A 1040 38.75 13.70 11.74
N PRO A 1041 39.46 13.88 10.61
CA PRO A 1041 39.19 13.18 9.35
C PRO A 1041 39.31 11.65 9.47
N LYS A 1042 40.13 11.16 10.38
CA LYS A 1042 40.31 9.75 10.75
C LYS A 1042 40.71 9.67 12.22
N GLU A 1043 40.85 8.48 12.78
CA GLU A 1043 41.43 8.34 14.12
C GLU A 1043 42.79 9.03 14.17
N GLN A 1044 42.95 9.95 15.14
CA GLN A 1044 44.20 10.66 15.36
C GLN A 1044 44.29 11.18 16.79
N ALA A 1045 45.52 11.48 17.21
CA ALA A 1045 45.77 12.23 18.43
C ALA A 1045 45.81 13.74 18.12
N ALA A 1046 45.28 14.55 19.04
CA ALA A 1046 45.37 16.01 19.00
C ALA A 1046 45.65 16.53 20.42
N THR A 1047 46.62 17.43 20.54
CA THR A 1047 46.91 18.16 21.77
C THR A 1047 46.80 19.65 21.48
N VAL A 1048 45.92 20.35 22.19
CA VAL A 1048 45.76 21.79 22.03
C VAL A 1048 45.30 22.43 23.34
N GLN A 1049 46.00 23.49 23.78
CA GLN A 1049 45.58 24.34 24.90
C GLN A 1049 45.20 23.56 26.18
N GLY A 1050 46.00 22.57 26.58
CA GLY A 1050 45.75 21.76 27.77
C GLY A 1050 44.69 20.67 27.61
N VAL A 1051 44.16 20.48 26.40
CA VAL A 1051 43.28 19.38 26.03
C VAL A 1051 44.06 18.35 25.21
N TYR A 1052 43.91 17.07 25.55
CA TYR A 1052 44.40 15.94 24.76
C TYR A 1052 43.23 15.07 24.33
N PHE A 1053 43.26 14.61 23.09
CA PHE A 1053 42.30 13.65 22.56
C PHE A 1053 43.00 12.64 21.66
N ARG A 1054 42.56 11.39 21.69
CA ARG A 1054 42.87 10.35 20.69
C ARG A 1054 41.62 9.55 20.40
N GLY A 1055 41.16 9.54 19.15
CA GLY A 1055 39.99 8.80 18.72
C GLY A 1055 39.39 9.32 17.41
N GLU A 1056 38.20 8.84 17.05
CA GLU A 1056 37.46 9.33 15.87
C GLU A 1056 36.45 10.44 16.19
N ALA A 1057 35.92 10.49 17.41
CA ALA A 1057 34.98 11.50 17.86
C ALA A 1057 34.98 11.66 19.38
N GLY A 1058 34.77 12.87 19.89
CA GLY A 1058 34.65 13.15 21.31
C GLY A 1058 34.45 14.63 21.62
N SER A 1059 34.32 14.96 22.90
CA SER A 1059 34.22 16.33 23.36
C SER A 1059 34.80 16.52 24.75
N VAL A 1060 35.19 17.77 25.03
CA VAL A 1060 35.38 18.31 26.38
C VAL A 1060 34.42 19.48 26.51
N GLN A 1061 33.63 19.50 27.57
CA GLN A 1061 32.69 20.58 27.85
C GLN A 1061 33.00 21.11 29.25
N ASP A 1062 33.54 22.31 29.33
CA ASP A 1062 33.82 23.02 30.57
C ASP A 1062 32.78 24.12 30.76
N ARG A 1063 31.76 23.85 31.57
CA ARG A 1063 30.56 24.69 31.72
C ARG A 1063 30.16 24.81 33.19
N ALA A 1064 30.06 26.03 33.70
CA ALA A 1064 29.47 26.37 35.00
C ALA A 1064 29.88 25.43 36.17
N GLY A 1065 31.18 25.15 36.33
CA GLY A 1065 31.71 24.31 37.41
C GLY A 1065 31.53 22.80 37.22
N VAL A 1066 31.08 22.36 36.03
CA VAL A 1066 30.97 20.97 35.64
C VAL A 1066 31.81 20.73 34.39
N ILE A 1067 32.70 19.73 34.46
CA ILE A 1067 33.48 19.28 33.30
C ILE A 1067 32.91 17.95 32.82
N VAL A 1068 32.60 17.85 31.53
CA VAL A 1068 32.25 16.58 30.89
C VAL A 1068 33.29 16.23 29.84
N LEU A 1069 33.91 15.06 29.98
CA LEU A 1069 34.82 14.50 28.98
C LEU A 1069 34.14 13.30 28.34
N ALA A 1070 34.08 13.24 27.01
CA ALA A 1070 33.40 12.15 26.31
C ALA A 1070 34.17 11.68 25.07
N THR A 1071 34.12 10.38 24.81
CA THR A 1071 34.57 9.76 23.56
C THR A 1071 33.35 9.13 22.88
N GLY A 1072 33.10 9.49 21.63
CA GLY A 1072 31.97 8.96 20.85
C GLY A 1072 32.18 7.52 20.37
N THR A 1073 33.43 7.06 20.43
CA THR A 1073 33.93 5.71 20.13
C THR A 1073 35.01 5.32 21.14
N ALA A 1074 35.69 4.18 20.92
CA ALA A 1074 36.95 3.92 21.60
C ALA A 1074 37.91 5.11 21.46
N GLY A 1075 38.58 5.47 22.55
CA GLY A 1075 39.45 6.64 22.56
C GLY A 1075 39.94 7.05 23.94
N GLU A 1076 40.56 8.22 23.97
CA GLU A 1076 41.09 8.87 25.15
C GLU A 1076 40.88 10.37 25.07
N VAL A 1077 40.52 11.00 26.18
CA VAL A 1077 40.31 12.44 26.32
C VAL A 1077 40.86 12.90 27.67
N ARG A 1078 41.57 14.02 27.70
CA ARG A 1078 42.07 14.65 28.94
C ARG A 1078 41.92 16.15 28.87
N TYR A 1079 41.62 16.77 30.01
CA TYR A 1079 41.53 18.21 30.18
C TYR A 1079 42.04 18.62 31.56
N GLY A 1080 43.11 19.41 31.58
CA GLY A 1080 43.80 19.72 32.84
C GLY A 1080 44.26 18.44 33.54
N GLU A 1081 43.84 18.27 34.79
CA GLU A 1081 44.19 17.12 35.63
C GLU A 1081 43.22 15.93 35.48
N TRP A 1082 42.14 16.10 34.73
CA TRP A 1082 41.12 15.09 34.51
C TRP A 1082 41.32 14.36 33.19
N GLY A 1083 40.95 13.09 33.15
CA GLY A 1083 41.00 12.33 31.91
C GLY A 1083 40.20 11.04 31.95
N MET A 1084 39.91 10.52 30.76
CA MET A 1084 39.26 9.23 30.57
C MET A 1084 39.77 8.53 29.32
N SER A 1085 39.98 7.22 29.40
CA SER A 1085 40.21 6.34 28.25
C SER A 1085 39.30 5.14 28.35
N ALA A 1086 38.69 4.76 27.24
CA ALA A 1086 37.79 3.63 27.15
C ALA A 1086 37.94 2.93 25.79
N PRO A 1087 37.82 1.59 25.73
CA PRO A 1087 37.78 0.84 24.48
C PRO A 1087 36.40 0.90 23.80
N GLN A 1088 35.52 1.76 24.29
CA GLN A 1088 34.19 2.04 23.73
C GLN A 1088 33.86 3.52 23.92
N ALA A 1089 32.70 3.95 23.39
CA ALA A 1089 32.15 5.24 23.75
C ALA A 1089 31.89 5.31 25.26
N ALA A 1090 32.28 6.41 25.89
CA ALA A 1090 32.06 6.65 27.31
C ALA A 1090 32.09 8.15 27.60
N SER A 1091 31.56 8.55 28.74
CA SER A 1091 31.74 9.90 29.27
C SER A 1091 32.04 9.86 30.76
N VAL A 1092 32.73 10.90 31.25
CA VAL A 1092 32.86 11.19 32.68
C VAL A 1092 32.40 12.62 32.93
N ARG A 1093 31.47 12.78 33.87
CA ARG A 1093 31.06 14.06 34.44
C ARG A 1093 31.84 14.27 35.73
N VAL A 1094 32.51 15.40 35.84
CA VAL A 1094 33.33 15.80 36.97
C VAL A 1094 32.63 16.95 37.70
N GLU A 1095 32.31 16.72 38.97
CA GLU A 1095 31.74 17.69 39.91
C GLU A 1095 32.60 17.72 41.18
N ASN A 1096 32.49 18.77 42.01
CA ASN A 1096 33.39 19.02 43.15
C ASN A 1096 33.61 17.82 44.09
N HIS A 1097 32.58 16.99 44.31
CA HIS A 1097 32.62 15.83 45.21
C HIS A 1097 32.11 14.54 44.57
N ARG A 1098 31.89 14.53 43.24
CA ARG A 1098 31.23 13.43 42.54
C ARG A 1098 31.78 13.25 41.13
N LEU A 1099 32.07 12.00 40.75
CA LEU A 1099 32.31 11.61 39.36
C LEU A 1099 31.20 10.68 38.89
N VAL A 1100 30.68 10.90 37.70
CA VAL A 1100 29.70 9.99 37.07
C VAL A 1100 30.24 9.54 35.73
N VAL A 1101 30.57 8.26 35.63
CA VAL A 1101 30.99 7.63 34.38
C VAL A 1101 29.79 6.98 33.73
N ASN A 1102 29.54 7.29 32.46
CA ASN A 1102 28.43 6.73 31.70
C ASN A 1102 28.93 5.98 30.46
N LEU A 1103 28.30 4.84 30.21
CA LEU A 1103 28.33 4.12 28.94
C LEU A 1103 27.06 4.44 28.15
N PRO A 1104 27.04 4.24 26.82
CA PRO A 1104 25.83 4.47 26.04
C PRO A 1104 24.70 3.56 26.51
N HIS A 1105 23.49 4.12 26.63
CA HIS A 1105 22.31 3.39 27.12
C HIS A 1105 22.01 2.11 26.30
N ALA A 1106 22.35 2.11 25.01
CA ALA A 1106 22.17 0.97 24.12
C ALA A 1106 23.12 -0.21 24.38
N ARG A 1107 24.15 -0.06 25.22
CA ARG A 1107 25.19 -1.08 25.41
C ARG A 1107 24.84 -2.07 26.53
N ARG A 1108 24.29 -3.23 26.15
CA ARG A 1108 23.92 -4.30 27.09
C ARG A 1108 25.11 -5.10 27.64
N GLU A 1109 26.28 -5.01 27.00
CA GLU A 1109 27.46 -5.84 27.33
C GLU A 1109 28.33 -5.29 28.50
N GLY A 1110 27.99 -4.14 29.07
CA GLY A 1110 28.81 -3.47 30.09
C GLY A 1110 30.00 -2.74 29.46
N GLY A 1111 31.07 -2.49 30.21
CA GLY A 1111 32.26 -1.80 29.66
C GLY A 1111 33.36 -1.47 30.66
N LYS A 1112 34.47 -0.91 30.17
CA LYS A 1112 35.63 -0.52 30.98
C LYS A 1112 36.01 0.93 30.75
N ALA A 1113 36.40 1.65 31.81
CA ALA A 1113 36.93 3.00 31.70
C ALA A 1113 38.13 3.18 32.63
N THR A 1114 39.17 3.86 32.15
CA THR A 1114 40.30 4.31 32.97
C THR A 1114 40.19 5.81 33.13
N LEU A 1115 40.11 6.28 34.37
CA LEU A 1115 40.05 7.68 34.73
C LEU A 1115 41.42 8.16 35.21
N TRP A 1116 41.79 9.38 34.83
CA TRP A 1116 42.81 10.19 35.49
C TRP A 1116 42.10 11.18 36.40
N THR A 1117 42.45 11.17 37.69
CA THR A 1117 41.71 11.89 38.73
C THR A 1117 42.66 12.54 39.72
N VAL A 1118 42.22 13.63 40.34
CA VAL A 1118 42.88 14.27 41.47
C VAL A 1118 42.13 13.93 42.76
N GLY A 1119 42.86 13.65 43.84
CA GLY A 1119 42.29 13.19 45.10
C GLY A 1119 42.01 11.67 45.14
N LYS A 1120 41.49 11.21 46.29
CA LYS A 1120 41.07 9.83 46.49
C LYS A 1120 39.56 9.72 46.28
N TRP A 1121 39.15 8.62 45.65
CA TRP A 1121 37.78 8.38 45.22
C TRP A 1121 37.40 6.95 45.58
N ARG A 1122 36.16 6.78 46.02
CA ARG A 1122 35.53 5.47 46.28
C ARG A 1122 34.25 5.33 45.46
N LEU A 1123 33.83 4.09 45.21
CA LEU A 1123 32.50 3.85 44.63
C LEU A 1123 31.42 4.31 45.62
N ALA A 1124 30.39 4.99 45.10
CA ALA A 1124 29.21 5.32 45.89
C ALA A 1124 28.52 4.04 46.41
N ALA A 1125 27.78 4.15 47.51
CA ALA A 1125 27.06 3.00 48.07
C ALA A 1125 26.03 2.43 47.06
N GLY A 1126 25.87 1.10 47.05
CA GLY A 1126 24.83 0.43 46.24
C GLY A 1126 25.14 0.27 44.74
N GLN A 1127 26.37 0.51 44.28
CA GLN A 1127 26.78 0.34 42.87
C GLN A 1127 27.00 -1.13 42.47
N ALA A 1128 25.95 -1.95 42.51
CA ALA A 1128 26.02 -3.37 42.14
C ALA A 1128 26.50 -3.55 40.69
N GLY A 1129 27.42 -4.51 40.46
CA GLY A 1129 27.97 -4.79 39.14
C GLY A 1129 29.05 -3.81 38.65
N VAL A 1130 29.54 -2.92 39.50
CA VAL A 1130 30.69 -2.04 39.22
C VAL A 1130 31.88 -2.47 40.08
N THR A 1131 33.03 -2.71 39.45
CA THR A 1131 34.30 -2.90 40.17
C THR A 1131 35.24 -1.75 39.89
N MET A 1132 35.95 -1.31 40.93
CA MET A 1132 36.95 -0.25 40.84
C MET A 1132 38.29 -0.75 41.35
N THR A 1133 39.35 -0.47 40.59
CA THR A 1133 40.73 -0.66 41.04
C THR A 1133 41.46 0.68 40.98
N THR A 1134 42.05 1.08 42.10
CA THR A 1134 42.73 2.38 42.26
C THR A 1134 44.24 2.21 42.20
N ALA A 1135 44.90 3.09 41.45
CA ALA A 1135 46.34 3.29 41.46
C ALA A 1135 46.62 4.78 41.68
N LYS A 1136 47.86 5.16 42.03
CA LYS A 1136 48.19 6.58 42.28
C LYS A 1136 47.80 7.46 41.09
N GLY A 1137 46.80 8.34 41.28
CA GLY A 1137 46.28 9.25 40.26
C GLY A 1137 45.40 8.63 39.16
N ARG A 1138 44.98 7.35 39.30
CA ARG A 1138 44.12 6.67 38.32
C ARG A 1138 43.10 5.74 38.97
N CYS A 1139 41.89 5.71 38.40
CA CYS A 1139 40.85 4.75 38.77
C CYS A 1139 40.46 3.94 37.53
N ARG A 1140 40.46 2.61 37.61
CA ARG A 1140 39.95 1.74 36.54
C ARG A 1140 38.62 1.14 36.97
N LEU A 1141 37.62 1.32 36.14
CA LEU A 1141 36.25 0.85 36.33
C LEU A 1141 35.94 -0.28 35.35
N ALA A 1142 35.27 -1.32 35.83
CA ALA A 1142 34.59 -2.30 34.99
C ALA A 1142 33.12 -2.38 35.40
N LEU A 1143 32.24 -2.17 34.43
CA LEU A 1143 30.79 -2.22 34.56
C LEU A 1143 30.31 -3.52 33.93
N ALA A 1144 29.53 -4.30 34.67
CA ALA A 1144 28.94 -5.55 34.21
C ALA A 1144 27.88 -5.31 33.11
N PRO A 1145 27.50 -6.35 32.35
CA PRO A 1145 26.36 -6.30 31.44
C PRO A 1145 25.10 -5.70 32.09
N GLY A 1146 24.44 -4.79 31.38
CA GLY A 1146 23.26 -4.06 31.87
C GLY A 1146 23.55 -2.84 32.76
N VAL A 1147 24.78 -2.65 33.24
CA VAL A 1147 25.17 -1.47 34.04
C VAL A 1147 25.74 -0.39 33.12
N VAL A 1148 25.04 0.75 33.04
CA VAL A 1148 25.37 1.86 32.12
C VAL A 1148 25.98 3.07 32.80
N ALA A 1149 26.05 3.09 34.13
CA ALA A 1149 26.64 4.20 34.88
C ALA A 1149 27.40 3.70 36.11
N ALA A 1150 28.43 4.44 36.51
CA ALA A 1150 29.18 4.26 37.74
C ALA A 1150 29.36 5.61 38.44
N VAL A 1151 29.03 5.68 39.72
CA VAL A 1151 29.16 6.90 40.53
C VAL A 1151 30.30 6.73 41.54
N LEU A 1152 31.20 7.70 41.57
CA LEU A 1152 32.29 7.79 42.54
C LEU A 1152 32.10 9.03 43.40
N GLU A 1153 32.41 8.88 44.69
CA GLU A 1153 32.38 9.95 45.70
C GLU A 1153 33.79 10.20 46.19
N ARG A 1154 34.08 11.45 46.52
CA ARG A 1154 35.37 11.83 47.09
C ARG A 1154 35.50 11.21 48.50
N GLU A 1155 36.66 10.64 48.80
CA GLU A 1155 36.99 10.14 50.15
C GLU A 1155 37.19 11.26 51.16
#